data_AF-A0A7S4VA24-F1
#
_entry.id   AF-A0A7S4VA24-F1
#
_cell.length_a   1.000
_cell.length_b   1.000
_cell.length_c   1.000
_cell.angle_alpha   90.00
_cell.angle_beta   90.00
_cell.angle_gamma   90.00
#
_symmetry.space_group_name_H-M   'P 1'
#
loop_
_entity.id
_entity.type
_entity.pdbx_description
1 polymer ?
#
loop_
_entity_poly.entity_id
_entity_poly.type
_entity_poly.pdbx_seq_one_letter_code
_entity_poly.pdbx_strand_id
1 'polypeptide(L)'
;EEERERAGEEDRQRKAEDRPAEAPLSKEELRRRKEEERRRHEEELQRRREERRKRERSELEREEERRRAEREAKRREEEERRREQREREAELERQRAEEEKAKREEEAKVRREQQATLAVLRGLQKLSDANPENFEALRAEFEQVMRTELPDTGAQQEMLKAEAERVFGYAQQYVEQVKAQQRQADELEAQRRARAKAQEKLALELLEDLQRRATRAEALAERAQATAAPLPADPAAAGPPPVLPGAEEREALRLAGAAAREGRAALSACADCAAFLEQRRGAILEAEALHEESARLLQLAQPRLAAAERLAREALGRARAQRQRVAGLIAPGLLSRRAAEQFEAHDRDADGLLCRAEVLEYARVEFGFALPEENLERIFHQLVAPGAKGVELARFQRLKTAVGIARSEDAGRLRRLPEEEREQAQKGRGSVREALLVDKKQSLTELLGALPAALRALEGKVEALERSASRLTGAAAPRGLKDLLAEAGATGAALTAARAELGDLRRRARGIRRGLLGLGELAERMRPDAAALGRSVDGCTSRLQKVAAAVTSARQLALGKAFERYENLRLEVAGKLRACIEALGGKAVDLFQVISKGAGESVTSADVRAFLAENRCELEREKLDRIFAASTGGIILEGDDEGPAAPDHGPAALKPPGGQTEAKGEEEATRGGSGARAPEAERAEGGAVEEG
;
A
#
# COMPACT_ATOMS: atom_id res chain seq x y z
N GLU A 1 26.15 109.19 48.53
CA GLU A 1 27.48 109.83 48.60
C GLU A 1 27.39 111.36 48.63
N GLU A 2 26.28 112.01 48.24
CA GLU A 2 26.10 113.48 48.45
C GLU A 2 25.46 113.91 49.79
N GLU A 3 25.05 112.99 50.67
CA GLU A 3 24.57 113.32 52.02
C GLU A 3 25.56 112.99 53.16
N ARG A 4 26.80 112.60 52.80
CA ARG A 4 27.89 112.36 53.78
C ARG A 4 28.95 113.47 53.83
N GLU A 5 28.83 114.52 53.02
CA GLU A 5 29.75 115.67 53.03
C GLU A 5 29.26 116.89 53.84
N ARG A 6 28.05 116.88 54.42
CA ARG A 6 27.50 118.04 55.16
C ARG A 6 27.58 117.98 56.69
N ALA A 7 28.26 116.97 57.25
CA ALA A 7 28.38 116.80 58.72
C ALA A 7 29.80 117.03 59.28
N GLY A 8 30.73 117.57 58.46
CA GLY A 8 32.15 117.70 58.82
C GLY A 8 32.66 119.12 59.10
N GLU A 9 31.82 120.16 59.00
CA GLU A 9 32.28 121.56 58.97
C GLU A 9 31.95 122.42 60.20
N GLU A 10 31.16 121.93 61.17
CA GLU A 10 30.69 122.78 62.28
C GLU A 10 31.48 122.69 63.60
N ASP A 11 32.47 121.80 63.73
CA ASP A 11 33.16 121.58 65.02
C ASP A 11 34.59 122.19 65.12
N ARG A 12 34.94 123.08 64.17
CA ARG A 12 36.25 123.77 64.15
C ARG A 12 36.23 125.24 64.57
N GLN A 13 35.12 125.75 65.08
CA GLN A 13 34.96 127.18 65.41
C GLN A 13 34.75 127.54 66.88
N ARG A 14 34.97 126.63 67.84
CA ARG A 14 34.85 126.99 69.27
C ARG A 14 36.04 126.53 70.09
N LYS A 15 37.01 127.42 70.26
CA LYS A 15 37.71 127.78 71.52
C LYS A 15 39.13 128.28 71.25
N ALA A 16 39.21 129.54 70.85
CA ALA A 16 40.38 130.38 71.07
C ALA A 16 39.85 131.66 71.72
N GLU A 17 40.17 131.89 73.00
CA GLU A 17 40.22 133.16 73.73
C GLU A 17 40.31 132.88 75.24
N ASP A 18 41.49 133.09 75.84
CA ASP A 18 41.66 134.03 76.98
C ASP A 18 43.11 134.10 77.49
N ARG A 19 43.61 135.34 77.53
CA ARG A 19 44.87 135.91 78.09
C ARG A 19 44.66 136.21 79.61
N PRO A 20 45.62 136.68 80.46
CA PRO A 20 46.65 137.73 80.28
C PRO A 20 48.02 137.42 80.97
N ALA A 21 49.18 138.04 80.67
CA ALA A 21 49.71 139.42 80.79
C ALA A 21 50.05 139.88 82.23
N GLU A 22 51.33 140.15 82.54
CA GLU A 22 51.78 141.35 83.29
C GLU A 22 53.32 141.51 83.40
N ALA A 23 53.73 142.78 83.63
CA ALA A 23 55.05 143.38 83.41
C ALA A 23 55.72 143.86 84.73
N PRO A 24 56.54 144.93 84.77
CA PRO A 24 58.00 144.89 84.71
C PRO A 24 58.70 145.41 86.00
N LEU A 25 59.95 145.02 86.26
CA LEU A 25 60.80 145.64 87.29
C LEU A 25 62.27 145.82 86.86
N SER A 26 62.88 146.85 87.44
CA SER A 26 64.07 147.59 86.98
C SER A 26 65.41 146.85 87.12
N LYS A 27 66.39 147.33 86.33
CA LYS A 27 67.51 146.61 85.70
C LYS A 27 68.68 146.23 86.62
N GLU A 28 68.68 146.64 87.89
CA GLU A 28 69.81 146.43 88.80
C GLU A 28 69.51 145.38 89.90
N GLU A 29 68.26 145.29 90.37
CA GLU A 29 67.77 144.11 91.12
C GLU A 29 67.65 142.88 90.20
N LEU A 30 67.39 143.10 88.91
CA LEU A 30 67.31 142.06 87.88
C LEU A 30 68.61 141.27 87.74
N ARG A 31 69.77 141.84 88.07
CA ARG A 31 71.06 141.12 87.94
C ARG A 31 71.32 140.18 89.12
N ARG A 32 70.99 140.58 90.35
CA ARG A 32 71.11 139.70 91.52
C ARG A 32 69.99 138.64 91.57
N ARG A 33 68.75 138.99 91.19
CA ARG A 33 67.68 137.99 91.02
C ARG A 33 67.98 137.00 89.90
N LYS A 34 68.52 137.43 88.76
CA LYS A 34 68.83 136.50 87.66
C LYS A 34 69.93 135.50 87.97
N GLU A 35 70.83 135.78 88.92
CA GLU A 35 71.89 134.82 89.28
C GLU A 35 71.40 133.78 90.30
N GLU A 36 70.55 134.15 91.26
CA GLU A 36 69.88 133.20 92.16
C GLU A 36 68.71 132.46 91.49
N GLU A 37 67.95 133.09 90.59
CA GLU A 37 66.95 132.41 89.76
C GLU A 37 67.59 131.47 88.77
N ARG A 38 68.78 131.75 88.21
CA ARG A 38 69.46 130.78 87.34
C ARG A 38 69.85 129.51 88.08
N ARG A 39 70.28 129.61 89.35
CA ARG A 39 70.56 128.43 90.18
C ARG A 39 69.30 127.67 90.60
N ARG A 40 68.22 128.37 90.96
CA ARG A 40 66.93 127.72 91.33
C ARG A 40 66.20 127.15 90.12
N HIS A 41 66.28 127.80 88.96
CA HIS A 41 65.67 127.34 87.72
C HIS A 41 66.41 126.13 87.13
N GLU A 42 67.73 126.01 87.33
CA GLU A 42 68.51 124.86 86.89
C GLU A 42 68.21 123.61 87.75
N GLU A 43 68.02 123.74 89.07
CA GLU A 43 67.58 122.65 89.95
C GLU A 43 66.08 122.30 89.76
N GLU A 44 65.23 123.27 89.47
CA GLU A 44 63.80 123.04 89.18
C GLU A 44 63.58 122.41 87.78
N LEU A 45 64.43 122.72 86.79
CA LEU A 45 64.43 122.04 85.49
C LEU A 45 64.88 120.58 85.60
N GLN A 46 65.80 120.25 86.53
CA GLN A 46 66.23 118.87 86.75
C GLN A 46 65.14 118.05 87.45
N ARG A 47 64.42 118.62 88.43
CA ARG A 47 63.26 117.94 89.05
C ARG A 47 62.07 117.78 88.08
N ARG A 48 61.78 118.77 87.24
CA ARG A 48 60.73 118.65 86.20
C ARG A 48 61.07 117.62 85.11
N ARG A 49 62.35 117.38 84.82
CA ARG A 49 62.78 116.35 83.84
C ARG A 49 62.68 114.93 84.40
N GLU A 50 62.85 114.72 85.70
CA GLU A 50 62.68 113.41 86.34
C GLU A 50 61.21 113.09 86.63
N GLU A 51 60.40 114.06 87.05
CA GLU A 51 58.99 113.84 87.32
C GLU A 51 58.18 113.60 86.03
N ARG A 52 58.58 114.23 84.91
CA ARG A 52 58.00 113.99 83.58
C ARG A 52 58.34 112.60 83.03
N ARG A 53 59.58 112.12 83.23
CA ARG A 53 59.99 110.75 82.84
C ARG A 53 59.28 109.66 83.66
N LYS A 54 58.87 109.97 84.90
CA LYS A 54 58.13 109.04 85.76
C LYS A 54 56.63 108.98 85.42
N ARG A 55 56.02 110.09 84.99
CA ARG A 55 54.63 110.13 84.52
C ARG A 55 54.48 109.49 83.13
N GLU A 56 55.39 109.76 82.20
CA GLU A 56 55.38 109.16 80.85
C GLU A 56 55.58 107.64 80.88
N ARG A 57 56.39 107.08 81.81
CA ARG A 57 56.51 105.62 81.96
C ARG A 57 55.25 104.93 82.50
N SER A 58 54.50 105.56 83.42
CA SER A 58 53.28 104.96 83.98
C SER A 58 52.07 105.05 83.05
N GLU A 59 52.06 106.03 82.15
CA GLU A 59 51.02 106.17 81.12
C GLU A 59 51.24 105.19 79.95
N LEU A 60 52.50 104.98 79.53
CA LEU A 60 52.85 103.96 78.52
C LEU A 60 52.56 102.53 79.00
N GLU A 61 52.79 102.20 80.27
CA GLU A 61 52.47 100.87 80.81
C GLU A 61 50.95 100.61 80.86
N ARG A 62 50.12 101.61 81.18
CA ARG A 62 48.65 101.49 81.17
C ARG A 62 48.05 101.45 79.77
N GLU A 63 48.72 102.03 78.79
CA GLU A 63 48.30 102.01 77.38
C GLU A 63 48.72 100.71 76.67
N GLU A 64 49.87 100.12 77.03
CA GLU A 64 50.28 98.79 76.55
C GLU A 64 49.42 97.65 77.13
N GLU A 65 48.98 97.75 78.39
CA GLU A 65 48.07 96.75 78.99
C GLU A 65 46.67 96.78 78.35
N ARG A 66 46.13 97.98 78.04
CA ARG A 66 44.88 98.12 77.29
C ARG A 66 45.00 97.59 75.86
N ARG A 67 46.14 97.81 75.18
CA ARG A 67 46.39 97.27 73.83
C ARG A 67 46.61 95.75 73.79
N ARG A 68 47.07 95.12 74.89
CA ARG A 68 47.18 93.65 75.00
C ARG A 68 45.83 93.00 75.25
N ALA A 69 45.00 93.57 76.12
CA ALA A 69 43.64 93.08 76.38
C ALA A 69 42.71 93.20 75.15
N GLU A 70 42.83 94.28 74.38
CA GLU A 70 42.02 94.48 73.16
C GLU A 70 42.44 93.53 72.00
N ARG A 71 43.73 93.17 71.91
CA ARG A 71 44.24 92.22 70.90
C ARG A 71 43.91 90.76 71.24
N GLU A 72 43.78 90.40 72.51
CA GLU A 72 43.30 89.09 72.93
C GLU A 72 41.78 88.93 72.79
N ALA A 73 40.99 89.98 73.04
CA ALA A 73 39.55 89.96 72.81
C ALA A 73 39.21 89.83 71.31
N LYS A 74 39.89 90.57 70.43
CA LYS A 74 39.71 90.45 68.96
C LYS A 74 40.13 89.09 68.40
N ARG A 75 41.15 88.44 68.97
CA ARG A 75 41.56 87.09 68.54
C ARG A 75 40.54 86.02 68.89
N ARG A 76 39.85 86.13 70.04
CA ARG A 76 38.82 85.18 70.45
C ARG A 76 37.54 85.33 69.61
N GLU A 77 37.15 86.55 69.25
CA GLU A 77 35.97 86.81 68.41
C GLU A 77 36.19 86.42 66.93
N GLU A 78 37.41 86.59 66.40
CA GLU A 78 37.76 86.20 65.03
C GLU A 78 37.93 84.67 64.87
N GLU A 79 38.33 83.97 65.95
CA GLU A 79 38.44 82.51 66.00
C GLU A 79 37.06 81.81 66.15
N GLU A 80 36.12 82.42 66.88
CA GLU A 80 34.71 82.00 66.92
C GLU A 80 34.00 82.19 65.58
N ARG A 81 34.17 83.35 64.92
CA ARG A 81 33.61 83.57 63.57
C ARG A 81 34.19 82.63 62.52
N ARG A 82 35.47 82.26 62.63
CA ARG A 82 36.09 81.23 61.76
C ARG A 82 35.63 79.82 62.05
N ARG A 83 35.24 79.50 63.30
CA ARG A 83 34.62 78.21 63.65
C ARG A 83 33.21 78.10 63.08
N GLU A 84 32.39 79.14 63.22
CA GLU A 84 31.03 79.16 62.67
C GLU A 84 31.00 79.18 61.13
N GLN A 85 31.94 79.88 60.47
CA GLN A 85 32.06 79.83 59.00
C GLN A 85 32.51 78.45 58.50
N ARG A 86 33.45 77.80 59.20
CA ARG A 86 33.89 76.44 58.84
C ARG A 86 32.82 75.38 59.10
N GLU A 87 31.99 75.55 60.13
CA GLU A 87 30.86 74.65 60.38
C GLU A 87 29.75 74.82 59.33
N ARG A 88 29.42 76.05 58.94
CA ARG A 88 28.46 76.30 57.84
C ARG A 88 28.95 75.85 56.47
N GLU A 89 30.25 76.00 56.19
CA GLU A 89 30.85 75.47 54.95
C GLU A 89 30.90 73.94 54.96
N ALA A 90 31.26 73.30 56.08
CA ALA A 90 31.25 71.84 56.20
C ALA A 90 29.83 71.24 56.13
N GLU A 91 28.81 71.96 56.60
CA GLU A 91 27.41 71.53 56.53
C GLU A 91 26.84 71.66 55.11
N LEU A 92 27.15 72.75 54.40
CA LEU A 92 26.82 72.93 52.97
C LEU A 92 27.59 71.95 52.07
N GLU A 93 28.84 71.63 52.41
CA GLU A 93 29.64 70.64 51.69
C GLU A 93 29.16 69.21 51.94
N ARG A 94 28.66 68.90 53.15
CA ARG A 94 27.95 67.65 53.44
C ARG A 94 26.64 67.56 52.66
N GLN A 95 25.84 68.63 52.61
CA GLN A 95 24.62 68.65 51.81
C GLN A 95 24.90 68.50 50.31
N ARG A 96 25.93 69.15 49.78
CA ARG A 96 26.35 68.97 48.37
C ARG A 96 26.91 67.58 48.09
N ALA A 97 27.65 66.99 49.02
CA ALA A 97 28.15 65.62 48.88
C ALA A 97 27.02 64.60 48.96
N GLU A 98 26.02 64.81 49.82
CA GLU A 98 24.82 63.96 49.90
C GLU A 98 23.93 64.11 48.66
N GLU A 99 23.76 65.33 48.15
CA GLU A 99 22.98 65.62 46.94
C GLU A 99 23.69 65.13 45.67
N GLU A 100 25.01 65.27 45.57
CA GLU A 100 25.82 64.70 44.47
C GLU A 100 25.88 63.17 44.55
N LYS A 101 25.93 62.60 45.76
CA LYS A 101 25.85 61.15 45.95
C LYS A 101 24.46 60.63 45.59
N ALA A 102 23.39 61.33 45.97
CA ALA A 102 22.03 61.01 45.55
C ALA A 102 21.89 61.10 44.02
N LYS A 103 22.47 62.12 43.38
CA LYS A 103 22.46 62.28 41.92
C LYS A 103 23.26 61.20 41.19
N ARG A 104 24.42 60.79 41.73
CA ARG A 104 25.19 59.66 41.21
C ARG A 104 24.48 58.33 41.39
N GLU A 105 23.77 58.15 42.50
CA GLU A 105 22.93 56.97 42.75
C GLU A 105 21.72 56.93 41.80
N GLU A 106 21.11 58.08 41.50
CA GLU A 106 20.01 58.20 40.54
C GLU A 106 20.49 57.98 39.10
N GLU A 107 21.61 58.57 38.68
CA GLU A 107 22.23 58.32 37.38
C GLU A 107 22.70 56.87 37.22
N ALA A 108 23.22 56.25 38.29
CA ALA A 108 23.58 54.84 38.30
C ALA A 108 22.34 53.93 38.16
N LYS A 109 21.21 54.29 38.80
CA LYS A 109 19.93 53.60 38.61
C LYS A 109 19.44 53.71 37.17
N VAL A 110 19.43 54.91 36.60
CA VAL A 110 19.00 55.12 35.20
C VAL A 110 19.91 54.36 34.21
N ARG A 111 21.23 54.35 34.44
CA ARG A 111 22.15 53.56 33.61
C ARG A 111 21.92 52.06 33.74
N ARG A 112 21.62 51.58 34.95
CA ARG A 112 21.31 50.17 35.20
C ARG A 112 20.00 49.77 34.53
N GLU A 113 18.98 50.61 34.62
CA GLU A 113 17.70 50.45 33.91
C GLU A 113 17.91 50.37 32.40
N GLN A 114 18.68 51.29 31.81
CA GLN A 114 18.99 51.27 30.38
C GLN A 114 19.77 50.02 29.95
N GLN A 115 20.74 49.60 30.76
CA GLN A 115 21.54 48.42 30.48
C GLN A 115 20.70 47.14 30.55
N ALA A 116 19.85 47.01 31.57
CA ALA A 116 18.91 45.91 31.75
C ALA A 116 17.92 45.85 30.57
N THR A 117 17.35 46.99 30.16
CA THR A 117 16.45 47.07 29.00
C THR A 117 17.14 46.57 27.72
N LEU A 118 18.38 47.00 27.46
CA LEU A 118 19.13 46.54 26.29
C LEU A 118 19.46 45.05 26.31
N ALA A 119 19.72 44.49 27.50
CA ALA A 119 19.97 43.06 27.66
C ALA A 119 18.71 42.24 27.32
N VAL A 120 17.54 42.65 27.80
CA VAL A 120 16.25 42.02 27.46
C VAL A 120 15.96 42.11 25.97
N LEU A 121 16.14 43.29 25.35
CA LEU A 121 15.93 43.47 23.91
C LEU A 121 16.84 42.59 23.04
N ARG A 122 18.11 42.43 23.42
CA ARG A 122 19.03 41.50 22.73
C ARG A 122 18.58 40.05 22.88
N GLY A 123 18.07 39.68 24.04
CA GLY A 123 17.48 38.37 24.28
C GLY A 123 16.29 38.10 23.36
N LEU A 124 15.38 39.07 23.22
CA LEU A 124 14.22 38.99 22.31
C LEU A 124 14.64 38.80 20.86
N GLN A 125 15.64 39.58 20.41
CA GLN A 125 16.15 39.49 19.05
C GLN A 125 16.83 38.13 18.76
N LYS A 126 17.55 37.56 19.72
CA LYS A 126 18.10 36.20 19.57
C LYS A 126 16.98 35.16 19.48
N LEU A 127 15.92 35.31 20.29
CA LEU A 127 14.80 34.38 20.31
C LEU A 127 13.98 34.43 19.01
N SER A 128 13.91 35.58 18.32
CA SER A 128 13.27 35.68 17.01
C SER A 128 14.02 34.93 15.90
N ASP A 129 15.32 34.68 16.05
CA ASP A 129 16.15 33.93 15.11
C ASP A 129 16.25 32.43 15.49
N ALA A 130 15.32 31.92 16.31
CA ALA A 130 15.34 30.55 16.78
C ALA A 130 14.91 29.54 15.71
N ASN A 131 15.69 28.47 15.62
CA ASN A 131 15.49 27.27 14.80
C ASN A 131 15.17 26.05 15.70
N PRO A 132 14.65 24.95 15.13
CA PRO A 132 14.32 23.75 15.90
C PRO A 132 15.44 23.18 16.77
N GLU A 133 16.69 23.36 16.35
CA GLU A 133 17.88 22.82 16.99
C GLU A 133 18.41 23.69 18.14
N ASN A 134 18.23 25.02 18.07
CA ASN A 134 18.77 25.97 19.05
C ASN A 134 17.71 26.61 19.96
N PHE A 135 16.41 26.40 19.68
CA PHE A 135 15.31 27.03 20.42
C PHE A 135 15.36 26.77 21.93
N GLU A 136 15.61 25.53 22.37
CA GLU A 136 15.69 25.21 23.81
C GLU A 136 16.85 25.91 24.52
N ALA A 137 18.00 26.03 23.84
CA ALA A 137 19.16 26.74 24.38
C ALA A 137 18.89 28.25 24.46
N LEU A 138 18.36 28.85 23.39
CA LEU A 138 18.00 30.26 23.34
C LEU A 138 16.88 30.62 24.32
N ARG A 139 15.91 29.72 24.52
CA ARG A 139 14.88 29.83 25.55
C ARG A 139 15.49 29.89 26.93
N ALA A 140 16.38 28.96 27.27
CA ALA A 140 17.01 28.92 28.59
C ALA A 140 17.87 30.17 28.86
N GLU A 141 18.64 30.61 27.86
CA GLU A 141 19.38 31.88 27.91
C GLU A 141 18.44 33.07 28.14
N PHE A 142 17.33 33.11 27.43
CA PHE A 142 16.36 34.21 27.53
C PHE A 142 15.61 34.21 28.87
N GLU A 143 15.18 33.06 29.37
CA GLU A 143 14.58 32.93 30.71
C GLU A 143 15.54 33.37 31.82
N GLN A 144 16.84 33.12 31.64
CA GLN A 144 17.87 33.62 32.56
C GLN A 144 17.99 35.14 32.51
N VAL A 145 18.05 35.75 31.31
CA VAL A 145 18.06 37.22 31.14
C VAL A 145 16.80 37.85 31.74
N MET A 146 15.62 37.24 31.54
CA MET A 146 14.36 37.69 32.13
C MET A 146 14.33 37.56 33.65
N ARG A 147 15.06 36.62 34.25
CA ARG A 147 15.18 36.51 35.71
C ARG A 147 16.14 37.55 36.30
N THR A 148 17.25 37.84 35.63
CA THR A 148 18.31 38.71 36.18
C THR A 148 18.11 40.18 35.86
N GLU A 149 17.69 40.51 34.64
CA GLU A 149 17.66 41.90 34.15
C GLU A 149 16.28 42.54 34.26
N LEU A 150 15.19 41.78 34.14
CA LEU A 150 13.82 42.33 34.12
C LEU A 150 13.45 43.15 35.37
N PRO A 151 13.80 42.76 36.62
CA PRO A 151 13.47 43.55 37.81
C PRO A 151 14.15 44.93 37.84
N ASP A 152 15.30 45.05 37.16
CA ASP A 152 16.12 46.26 37.12
C ASP A 152 15.64 47.24 36.01
N THR A 153 14.58 46.94 35.24
CA THR A 153 14.11 47.78 34.11
C THR A 153 13.14 48.91 34.48
N GLY A 154 12.75 49.02 35.76
CA GLY A 154 11.90 50.11 36.26
C GLY A 154 10.53 50.17 35.58
N ALA A 155 10.14 51.35 35.09
CA ALA A 155 8.82 51.60 34.50
C ALA A 155 8.54 50.79 33.21
N GLN A 156 9.57 50.25 32.56
CA GLN A 156 9.43 49.48 31.30
C GLN A 156 9.17 47.99 31.53
N GLN A 157 9.20 47.53 32.78
CA GLN A 157 9.12 46.10 33.12
C GLN A 157 7.89 45.40 32.55
N GLU A 158 6.70 46.00 32.72
CA GLU A 158 5.44 45.39 32.25
C GLU A 158 5.37 45.31 30.72
N MET A 159 5.85 46.35 30.03
CA MET A 159 5.91 46.38 28.57
C MET A 159 6.86 45.31 28.02
N LEU A 160 8.08 45.22 28.58
CA LEU A 160 9.07 44.23 28.15
C LEU A 160 8.62 42.81 28.46
N LYS A 161 7.91 42.59 29.58
CA LYS A 161 7.34 41.30 29.92
C LYS A 161 6.25 40.87 28.92
N ALA A 162 5.33 41.77 28.57
CA ALA A 162 4.28 41.48 27.59
C ALA A 162 4.88 41.20 26.19
N GLU A 163 5.89 41.98 25.78
CA GLU A 163 6.58 41.77 24.51
C GLU A 163 7.36 40.44 24.49
N ALA A 164 7.98 40.07 25.61
CA ALA A 164 8.64 38.79 25.78
C ALA A 164 7.69 37.60 25.63
N GLU A 165 6.54 37.65 26.29
CA GLU A 165 5.51 36.61 26.15
C GLU A 165 5.03 36.49 24.70
N ARG A 166 4.87 37.63 24.00
CA ARG A 166 4.49 37.68 22.58
C ARG A 166 5.55 37.03 21.68
N VAL A 167 6.80 37.47 21.75
CA VAL A 167 7.91 36.93 20.94
C VAL A 167 8.13 35.45 21.24
N PHE A 168 8.01 35.05 22.51
CA PHE A 168 8.12 33.66 22.91
C PHE A 168 7.04 32.78 22.28
N GLY A 169 5.78 33.24 22.33
CA GLY A 169 4.67 32.54 21.68
C GLY A 169 4.87 32.38 20.16
N TYR A 170 5.35 33.43 19.48
CA TYR A 170 5.67 33.37 18.05
C TYR A 170 6.83 32.42 17.74
N ALA A 171 7.94 32.50 18.49
CA ALA A 171 9.11 31.64 18.28
C ALA A 171 8.76 30.16 18.54
N GLN A 172 7.96 29.89 19.57
CA GLN A 172 7.47 28.53 19.84
C GLN A 172 6.59 28.01 18.70
N GLN A 173 5.60 28.78 18.25
CA GLN A 173 4.72 28.40 17.14
C GLN A 173 5.51 28.17 15.84
N TYR A 174 6.49 29.04 15.55
CA TYR A 174 7.35 28.89 14.38
C TYR A 174 8.18 27.60 14.43
N VAL A 175 8.81 27.31 15.56
CA VAL A 175 9.60 26.08 15.74
C VAL A 175 8.72 24.82 15.65
N GLU A 176 7.52 24.84 16.24
CA GLU A 176 6.56 23.75 16.11
C GLU A 176 6.13 23.54 14.66
N GLN A 177 5.87 24.62 13.91
CA GLN A 177 5.52 24.56 12.48
C GLN A 177 6.66 23.99 11.64
N VAL A 178 7.90 24.44 11.85
CA VAL A 178 9.07 23.91 11.12
C VAL A 178 9.33 22.44 11.47
N LYS A 179 9.23 22.04 12.75
CA LYS A 179 9.33 20.63 13.16
C LYS A 179 8.23 19.78 12.51
N ALA A 180 7.01 20.29 12.40
CA ALA A 180 5.92 19.59 11.70
C ALA A 180 6.21 19.43 10.21
N GLN A 181 6.72 20.46 9.53
CA GLN A 181 7.12 20.40 8.12
C GLN A 181 8.28 19.41 7.89
N GLN A 182 9.29 19.41 8.77
CA GLN A 182 10.40 18.44 8.71
C GLN A 182 9.89 17.02 8.87
N ARG A 183 9.04 16.75 9.87
CA ARG A 183 8.42 15.43 10.05
C ARG A 183 7.61 14.99 8.83
N GLN A 184 6.84 15.89 8.21
CA GLN A 184 6.09 15.60 6.98
C GLN A 184 7.01 15.31 5.79
N ALA A 185 8.11 16.04 5.65
CA ALA A 185 9.12 15.80 4.61
C ALA A 185 9.82 14.45 4.81
N ASP A 186 10.26 14.15 6.02
CA ASP A 186 10.88 12.87 6.39
C ASP A 186 9.92 11.70 6.19
N GLU A 187 8.65 11.86 6.55
CA GLU A 187 7.62 10.85 6.33
C GLU A 187 7.36 10.63 4.84
N LEU A 188 7.28 11.70 4.04
CA LEU A 188 7.13 11.60 2.59
C LEU A 188 8.35 10.94 1.93
N GLU A 189 9.57 11.26 2.37
CA GLU A 189 10.79 10.59 1.92
C GLU A 189 10.80 9.11 2.32
N ALA A 190 10.43 8.78 3.54
CA ALA A 190 10.33 7.40 4.00
C ALA A 190 9.29 6.61 3.19
N GLN A 191 8.13 7.22 2.89
CA GLN A 191 7.11 6.64 2.02
C GLN A 191 7.62 6.44 0.58
N ARG A 192 8.33 7.43 0.02
CA ARG A 192 8.96 7.31 -1.32
C ARG A 192 10.00 6.19 -1.36
N ARG A 193 10.88 6.12 -0.36
CA ARG A 193 11.89 5.05 -0.23
C ARG A 193 11.23 3.67 -0.06
N ALA A 194 10.16 3.57 0.73
CA ALA A 194 9.42 2.32 0.90
C ALA A 194 8.74 1.87 -0.41
N ARG A 195 8.14 2.79 -1.17
CA ARG A 195 7.56 2.51 -2.50
C ARG A 195 8.63 2.07 -3.50
N ALA A 196 9.77 2.76 -3.55
CA ALA A 196 10.89 2.38 -4.40
C ALA A 196 11.39 0.96 -4.10
N LYS A 197 11.62 0.63 -2.82
CA LYS A 197 12.00 -0.73 -2.40
C LYS A 197 10.96 -1.80 -2.75
N ALA A 198 9.67 -1.47 -2.63
CA ALA A 198 8.59 -2.38 -3.01
C ALA A 198 8.55 -2.62 -4.53
N GLN A 199 8.76 -1.57 -5.33
CA GLN A 199 8.86 -1.66 -6.79
C GLN A 199 10.09 -2.46 -7.21
N GLU A 200 11.25 -2.25 -6.59
CA GLU A 200 12.46 -3.03 -6.83
C GLU A 200 12.24 -4.52 -6.55
N LYS A 201 11.64 -4.86 -5.40
CA LYS A 201 11.34 -6.25 -5.05
C LYS A 201 10.40 -6.90 -6.09
N LEU A 202 9.35 -6.19 -6.49
CA LEU A 202 8.42 -6.67 -7.52
C LEU A 202 9.12 -6.87 -8.87
N ALA A 203 10.00 -5.94 -9.28
CA ALA A 203 10.76 -6.06 -10.51
C ALA A 203 11.69 -7.28 -10.50
N LEU A 204 12.37 -7.56 -9.39
CA LEU A 204 13.21 -8.75 -9.23
C LEU A 204 12.40 -10.05 -9.33
N GLU A 205 11.26 -10.14 -8.63
CA GLU A 205 10.36 -11.30 -8.72
C GLU A 205 9.86 -11.54 -10.15
N LEU A 206 9.51 -10.46 -10.87
CA LEU A 206 9.06 -10.55 -12.27
C LEU A 206 10.19 -10.95 -13.23
N LEU A 207 11.42 -10.49 -13.00
CA LEU A 207 12.59 -10.89 -13.77
C LEU A 207 12.93 -12.38 -13.55
N GLU A 208 12.85 -12.86 -12.32
CA GLU A 208 13.06 -14.27 -12.00
C GLU A 208 11.99 -15.16 -12.68
N ASP A 209 10.72 -14.75 -12.62
CA ASP A 209 9.62 -15.43 -13.30
C ASP A 209 9.82 -15.48 -14.83
N LEU A 210 10.27 -14.37 -15.43
CA LEU A 210 10.62 -14.33 -16.86
C LEU A 210 11.72 -15.34 -17.17
N GLN A 211 12.79 -15.37 -16.38
CA GLN A 211 13.91 -16.28 -16.58
C GLN A 211 13.47 -17.75 -16.47
N ARG A 212 12.68 -18.09 -15.45
CA ARG A 212 12.09 -19.43 -15.28
C ARG A 212 11.26 -19.84 -16.50
N ARG A 213 10.42 -18.95 -17.02
CA ARG A 213 9.58 -19.21 -18.20
C ARG A 213 10.43 -19.38 -19.47
N ALA A 214 11.44 -18.52 -19.67
CA ALA A 214 12.36 -18.61 -20.80
C ALA A 214 13.13 -19.95 -20.80
N THR A 215 13.70 -20.35 -19.67
CA THR A 215 14.38 -21.65 -19.53
C THR A 215 13.46 -22.83 -19.78
N ARG A 216 12.19 -22.75 -19.33
CA ARG A 216 11.19 -23.77 -19.65
C ARG A 216 10.90 -23.85 -21.16
N ALA A 217 10.78 -22.71 -21.84
CA ALA A 217 10.54 -22.67 -23.28
C ALA A 217 11.71 -23.27 -24.08
N GLU A 218 12.94 -22.94 -23.69
CA GLU A 218 14.17 -23.51 -24.26
C GLU A 218 14.23 -25.03 -24.08
N ALA A 219 14.04 -25.52 -22.86
CA ALA A 219 14.07 -26.96 -22.57
C ALA A 219 13.02 -27.73 -23.38
N LEU A 220 11.82 -27.17 -23.57
CA LEU A 220 10.79 -27.80 -24.41
C LEU A 220 11.18 -27.76 -25.90
N ALA A 221 11.80 -26.68 -26.37
CA ALA A 221 12.27 -26.57 -27.75
C ALA A 221 13.40 -27.58 -28.05
N GLU A 222 14.35 -27.75 -27.13
CA GLU A 222 15.41 -28.75 -27.22
C GLU A 222 14.86 -30.18 -27.22
N ARG A 223 13.88 -30.49 -26.33
CA ARG A 223 13.18 -31.78 -26.34
C ARG A 223 12.46 -32.04 -27.66
N ALA A 224 11.80 -31.03 -28.22
CA ALA A 224 11.16 -31.13 -29.52
C ALA A 224 12.17 -31.41 -30.64
N GLN A 225 13.31 -30.72 -30.62
CA GLN A 225 14.40 -30.94 -31.58
C GLN A 225 15.02 -32.34 -31.45
N ALA A 226 15.31 -32.80 -30.23
CA ALA A 226 15.84 -34.14 -29.97
C ALA A 226 14.87 -35.24 -30.45
N THR A 227 13.56 -35.05 -30.22
CA THR A 227 12.52 -35.97 -30.71
C THR A 227 12.40 -35.95 -32.24
N ALA A 228 12.69 -34.80 -32.87
CA ALA A 228 12.67 -34.64 -34.33
C ALA A 228 14.00 -35.00 -35.02
N ALA A 229 15.10 -35.17 -34.27
CA ALA A 229 16.42 -35.53 -34.80
C ALA A 229 16.44 -36.83 -35.63
N PRO A 230 15.74 -37.94 -35.26
CA PRO A 230 15.68 -39.13 -36.10
C PRO A 230 14.83 -38.97 -37.37
N LEU A 231 14.11 -37.85 -37.52
CA LEU A 231 13.33 -37.57 -38.71
C LEU A 231 14.23 -36.92 -39.79
N PRO A 232 14.07 -37.27 -41.07
CA PRO A 232 14.86 -36.67 -42.14
C PRO A 232 14.65 -35.16 -42.18
N ALA A 233 15.75 -34.40 -42.20
CA ALA A 233 15.72 -32.94 -42.19
C ALA A 233 15.12 -32.36 -43.48
N ASP A 234 15.42 -32.99 -44.61
CA ASP A 234 14.86 -32.65 -45.92
C ASP A 234 14.14 -33.88 -46.51
N PRO A 235 12.80 -33.83 -46.65
CA PRO A 235 12.04 -34.91 -47.27
C PRO A 235 12.39 -35.09 -48.75
N ALA A 236 12.92 -34.08 -49.44
CA ALA A 236 13.29 -34.16 -50.85
C ALA A 236 14.66 -34.84 -51.05
N ALA A 237 15.60 -34.62 -50.13
CA ALA A 237 16.92 -35.25 -50.18
C ALA A 237 16.88 -36.76 -49.86
N ALA A 238 15.83 -37.23 -49.18
CA ALA A 238 15.73 -38.61 -48.68
C ALA A 238 15.39 -39.68 -49.74
N GLY A 239 15.45 -39.33 -51.04
CA GLY A 239 15.15 -40.23 -52.15
C GLY A 239 13.70 -40.75 -52.17
N PRO A 240 13.32 -41.50 -53.22
CA PRO A 240 12.08 -42.27 -53.19
C PRO A 240 12.08 -43.16 -51.94
N PRO A 241 11.04 -43.09 -51.09
CA PRO A 241 11.01 -43.87 -49.86
C PRO A 241 11.17 -45.36 -50.19
N PRO A 242 12.12 -46.07 -49.55
CA PRO A 242 12.11 -47.51 -49.59
C PRO A 242 10.76 -48.01 -49.03
N VAL A 243 10.26 -49.12 -49.56
CA VAL A 243 9.05 -49.76 -49.03
C VAL A 243 9.39 -50.29 -47.65
N LEU A 244 9.11 -49.47 -46.63
CA LEU A 244 9.41 -49.81 -45.25
C LEU A 244 8.38 -50.86 -44.77
N PRO A 245 8.79 -51.91 -44.04
CA PRO A 245 7.87 -52.80 -43.37
C PRO A 245 6.97 -52.00 -42.40
N GLY A 246 5.69 -52.36 -42.29
CA GLY A 246 4.68 -51.56 -41.56
C GLY A 246 4.97 -51.29 -40.07
N ALA A 247 5.96 -51.95 -39.46
CA ALA A 247 6.45 -51.63 -38.12
C ALA A 247 7.22 -50.30 -38.08
N GLU A 248 8.08 -50.06 -39.07
CA GLU A 248 8.90 -48.84 -39.17
C GLU A 248 8.03 -47.61 -39.51
N GLU A 249 6.98 -47.78 -40.31
CA GLU A 249 6.01 -46.71 -40.60
C GLU A 249 5.26 -46.26 -39.33
N ARG A 250 4.86 -47.22 -38.48
CA ARG A 250 4.18 -46.93 -37.21
C ARG A 250 5.12 -46.21 -36.25
N GLU A 251 6.38 -46.62 -36.19
CA GLU A 251 7.39 -45.94 -35.39
C GLU A 251 7.67 -44.52 -35.90
N ALA A 252 7.82 -44.32 -37.21
CA ALA A 252 7.99 -43.00 -37.81
C ALA A 252 6.79 -42.08 -37.51
N LEU A 253 5.56 -42.59 -37.59
CA LEU A 253 4.36 -41.85 -37.20
C LEU A 253 4.30 -41.56 -35.70
N ARG A 254 4.78 -42.48 -34.85
CA ARG A 254 4.88 -42.28 -33.40
C ARG A 254 5.87 -41.18 -33.06
N LEU A 255 7.07 -41.20 -33.65
CA LEU A 255 8.10 -40.19 -33.47
C LEU A 255 7.66 -38.82 -33.98
N ALA A 256 7.11 -38.75 -35.21
CA ALA A 256 6.49 -37.52 -35.73
C ALA A 256 5.24 -37.10 -34.91
N GLY A 257 4.58 -38.07 -34.29
CA GLY A 257 3.58 -37.97 -33.23
C GLY A 257 4.05 -37.08 -32.09
N ALA A 258 5.08 -37.58 -31.41
CA ALA A 258 5.72 -36.99 -30.25
C ALA A 258 6.38 -35.65 -30.57
N ALA A 259 7.21 -35.56 -31.61
CA ALA A 259 7.89 -34.33 -32.02
C ALA A 259 6.90 -33.17 -32.28
N ALA A 260 5.74 -33.45 -32.89
CA ALA A 260 4.72 -32.43 -33.12
C ALA A 260 4.00 -31.99 -31.83
N ARG A 261 3.88 -32.86 -30.82
CA ARG A 261 3.32 -32.49 -29.50
C ARG A 261 4.29 -31.61 -28.74
N GLU A 262 5.55 -32.04 -28.64
CA GLU A 262 6.62 -31.29 -27.97
C GLU A 262 6.84 -29.93 -28.66
N GLY A 263 6.90 -29.90 -29.99
CA GLY A 263 7.03 -28.64 -30.73
C GLY A 263 5.86 -27.67 -30.51
N ARG A 264 4.63 -28.17 -30.36
CA ARG A 264 3.47 -27.32 -29.98
C ARG A 264 3.56 -26.84 -28.54
N ALA A 265 4.00 -27.68 -27.61
CA ALA A 265 4.20 -27.30 -26.21
C ALA A 265 5.29 -26.23 -26.08
N ALA A 266 6.39 -26.35 -26.81
CA ALA A 266 7.45 -25.36 -26.90
C ALA A 266 6.96 -24.02 -27.46
N LEU A 267 6.23 -24.02 -28.58
CA LEU A 267 5.64 -22.79 -29.14
C LEU A 267 4.64 -22.13 -28.19
N SER A 268 3.82 -22.93 -27.48
CA SER A 268 2.92 -22.41 -26.46
C SER A 268 3.68 -21.74 -25.32
N ALA A 269 4.77 -22.35 -24.83
CA ALA A 269 5.61 -21.78 -23.80
C ALA A 269 6.31 -20.48 -24.27
N CYS A 270 6.79 -20.42 -25.52
CA CYS A 270 7.33 -19.18 -26.09
C CYS A 270 6.27 -18.07 -26.17
N ALA A 271 5.04 -18.41 -26.56
CA ALA A 271 3.93 -17.46 -26.59
C ALA A 271 3.55 -16.96 -25.17
N ASP A 272 3.55 -17.84 -24.18
CA ASP A 272 3.31 -17.48 -22.77
C ASP A 272 4.41 -16.53 -22.24
N CYS A 273 5.67 -16.72 -22.63
CA CYS A 273 6.76 -15.78 -22.32
C CYS A 273 6.55 -14.42 -22.99
N ALA A 274 6.19 -14.40 -24.27
CA ALA A 274 5.94 -13.15 -25.00
C ALA A 274 4.76 -12.37 -24.39
N ALA A 275 3.67 -13.04 -24.06
CA ALA A 275 2.53 -12.42 -23.38
C ALA A 275 2.89 -11.89 -21.99
N PHE A 276 3.71 -12.62 -21.23
CA PHE A 276 4.23 -12.15 -19.94
C PHE A 276 5.06 -10.88 -20.09
N LEU A 277 5.95 -10.84 -21.08
CA LEU A 277 6.75 -9.65 -21.40
C LEU A 277 5.87 -8.45 -21.75
N GLU A 278 4.90 -8.63 -22.65
CA GLU A 278 3.98 -7.55 -23.02
C GLU A 278 3.20 -7.01 -21.82
N GLN A 279 2.73 -7.88 -20.92
CA GLN A 279 1.93 -7.50 -19.76
C GLN A 279 2.76 -6.86 -18.64
N ARG A 280 3.98 -7.34 -18.40
CA ARG A 280 4.77 -7.01 -17.20
C ARG A 280 5.97 -6.10 -17.44
N ARG A 281 6.31 -5.79 -18.70
CA ARG A 281 7.45 -4.92 -19.04
C ARG A 281 7.37 -3.54 -18.41
N GLY A 282 6.18 -2.93 -18.31
CA GLY A 282 6.01 -1.64 -17.63
C GLY A 282 6.45 -1.70 -16.17
N ALA A 283 5.89 -2.64 -15.40
CA ALA A 283 6.20 -2.84 -13.99
C ALA A 283 7.67 -3.19 -13.73
N ILE A 284 8.32 -3.95 -14.63
CA ILE A 284 9.75 -4.26 -14.53
C ILE A 284 10.60 -2.99 -14.70
N LEU A 285 10.22 -2.09 -15.62
CA LEU A 285 10.98 -0.87 -15.93
C LEU A 285 10.66 0.32 -15.03
N GLU A 286 9.58 0.25 -14.24
CA GLU A 286 9.20 1.27 -13.25
C GLU A 286 10.17 1.35 -12.05
N ALA A 287 10.91 0.28 -11.76
CA ALA A 287 11.94 0.29 -10.73
C ALA A 287 13.21 1.00 -11.24
N GLU A 288 13.31 2.32 -11.00
CA GLU A 288 14.42 3.16 -11.51
C GLU A 288 15.81 2.61 -11.15
N ALA A 289 15.99 2.12 -9.92
CA ALA A 289 17.28 1.57 -9.46
C ALA A 289 17.71 0.30 -10.21
N LEU A 290 16.77 -0.44 -10.80
CA LEU A 290 17.02 -1.69 -11.52
C LEU A 290 16.84 -1.52 -13.03
N HIS A 291 16.65 -0.29 -13.52
CA HIS A 291 16.24 -0.07 -14.90
C HIS A 291 17.26 -0.61 -15.91
N GLU A 292 18.55 -0.32 -15.70
CA GLU A 292 19.63 -0.77 -16.59
C GLU A 292 19.80 -2.30 -16.59
N GLU A 293 19.77 -2.92 -15.40
CA GLU A 293 19.88 -4.37 -15.25
C GLU A 293 18.67 -5.09 -15.86
N SER A 294 17.47 -4.58 -15.58
CA SER A 294 16.22 -5.08 -16.15
C SER A 294 16.21 -4.99 -17.67
N ALA A 295 16.62 -3.85 -18.23
CA ALA A 295 16.72 -3.67 -19.67
C ALA A 295 17.72 -4.65 -20.30
N ARG A 296 18.87 -4.88 -19.66
CA ARG A 296 19.88 -5.85 -20.11
C ARG A 296 19.34 -7.29 -20.10
N LEU A 297 18.65 -7.69 -19.04
CA LEU A 297 18.05 -9.03 -18.94
C LEU A 297 16.95 -9.24 -19.98
N LEU A 298 16.10 -8.23 -20.20
CA LEU A 298 15.08 -8.26 -21.26
C LEU A 298 15.72 -8.38 -22.65
N GLN A 299 16.81 -7.65 -22.90
CA GLN A 299 17.56 -7.72 -24.16
C GLN A 299 18.21 -9.09 -24.38
N LEU A 300 18.65 -9.78 -23.32
CA LEU A 300 19.18 -11.15 -23.39
C LEU A 300 18.09 -12.21 -23.55
N ALA A 301 16.89 -11.99 -22.99
CA ALA A 301 15.78 -12.94 -23.06
C ALA A 301 15.16 -13.04 -24.47
N GLN A 302 15.05 -11.92 -25.20
CA GLN A 302 14.45 -11.90 -26.54
C GLN A 302 15.13 -12.83 -27.57
N PRO A 303 16.46 -12.78 -27.80
CA PRO A 303 17.11 -13.66 -28.78
C PRO A 303 17.04 -15.13 -28.37
N ARG A 304 17.05 -15.43 -27.07
CA ARG A 304 16.86 -16.78 -26.51
C ARG A 304 15.48 -17.35 -26.86
N LEU A 305 14.43 -16.57 -26.62
CA LEU A 305 13.06 -16.95 -26.99
C LEU A 305 12.89 -17.13 -28.50
N ALA A 306 13.49 -16.25 -29.31
CA ALA A 306 13.47 -16.37 -30.77
C ALA A 306 14.19 -17.64 -31.26
N ALA A 307 15.32 -17.99 -30.64
CA ALA A 307 16.04 -19.23 -30.94
C ALA A 307 15.19 -20.46 -30.58
N ALA A 308 14.60 -20.50 -29.38
CA ALA A 308 13.71 -21.58 -28.95
C ALA A 308 12.49 -21.72 -29.89
N GLU A 309 11.88 -20.61 -30.31
CA GLU A 309 10.76 -20.61 -31.24
C GLU A 309 11.16 -21.17 -32.62
N ARG A 310 12.35 -20.81 -33.12
CA ARG A 310 12.89 -21.35 -34.38
C ARG A 310 13.08 -22.87 -34.29
N LEU A 311 13.73 -23.36 -33.23
CA LEU A 311 13.94 -24.80 -33.01
C LEU A 311 12.61 -25.56 -32.94
N ALA A 312 11.62 -25.01 -32.24
CA ALA A 312 10.29 -25.60 -32.14
C ALA A 312 9.56 -25.65 -33.50
N ARG A 313 9.67 -24.58 -34.31
CA ARG A 313 9.12 -24.53 -35.68
C ARG A 313 9.77 -25.54 -36.61
N GLU A 314 11.09 -25.67 -36.56
CA GLU A 314 11.84 -26.65 -37.35
C GLU A 314 11.43 -28.09 -37.00
N ALA A 315 11.35 -28.41 -35.71
CA ALA A 315 10.89 -29.71 -35.23
C ALA A 315 9.47 -30.03 -35.71
N LEU A 316 8.55 -29.05 -35.65
CA LEU A 316 7.20 -29.17 -36.18
C LEU A 316 7.16 -29.35 -37.69
N GLY A 317 8.03 -28.65 -38.42
CA GLY A 317 8.19 -28.78 -39.87
C GLY A 317 8.59 -30.20 -40.26
N ARG A 318 9.65 -30.74 -39.64
CA ARG A 318 10.11 -32.12 -39.85
C ARG A 318 9.02 -33.15 -39.52
N ALA A 319 8.33 -32.97 -38.39
CA ALA A 319 7.24 -33.86 -37.99
C ALA A 319 6.07 -33.84 -38.98
N ARG A 320 5.70 -32.68 -39.53
CA ARG A 320 4.64 -32.57 -40.56
C ARG A 320 5.07 -33.20 -41.87
N ALA A 321 6.28 -32.92 -42.33
CA ALA A 321 6.84 -33.50 -43.55
C ALA A 321 6.87 -35.04 -43.47
N GLN A 322 7.33 -35.61 -42.35
CA GLN A 322 7.35 -37.05 -42.18
C GLN A 322 5.94 -37.65 -42.14
N ARG A 323 4.99 -37.02 -41.44
CA ARG A 323 3.59 -37.47 -41.45
C ARG A 323 2.99 -37.45 -42.85
N GLN A 324 3.25 -36.41 -43.64
CA GLN A 324 2.77 -36.33 -45.02
C GLN A 324 3.41 -37.40 -45.90
N ARG A 325 4.72 -37.65 -45.74
CA ARG A 325 5.42 -38.72 -46.46
C ARG A 325 4.85 -40.09 -46.14
N VAL A 326 4.72 -40.43 -44.85
CA VAL A 326 4.16 -41.71 -44.41
C VAL A 326 2.68 -41.82 -44.79
N ALA A 327 1.90 -40.74 -44.69
CA ALA A 327 0.52 -40.73 -45.19
C ALA A 327 0.45 -40.97 -46.70
N GLY A 328 1.38 -40.44 -47.49
CA GLY A 328 1.47 -40.69 -48.93
C GLY A 328 1.82 -42.14 -49.28
N LEU A 329 2.65 -42.80 -48.46
CA LEU A 329 2.98 -44.23 -48.59
C LEU A 329 1.80 -45.13 -48.21
N ILE A 330 1.13 -44.79 -47.11
CA ILE A 330 0.03 -45.58 -46.55
C ILE A 330 -1.27 -45.37 -47.34
N ALA A 331 -1.50 -44.18 -47.92
CA ALA A 331 -2.76 -43.84 -48.59
C ALA A 331 -3.14 -44.83 -49.71
N PRO A 332 -2.27 -45.23 -50.64
CA PRO A 332 -2.58 -46.27 -51.63
C PRO A 332 -2.98 -47.60 -50.98
N GLY A 333 -2.28 -48.01 -49.91
CA GLY A 333 -2.59 -49.23 -49.16
C GLY A 333 -3.93 -49.16 -48.45
N LEU A 334 -4.26 -48.05 -47.79
CA LEU A 334 -5.55 -47.83 -47.15
C LEU A 334 -6.69 -47.69 -48.16
N LEU A 335 -6.47 -47.03 -49.30
CA LEU A 335 -7.45 -46.96 -50.38
C LEU A 335 -7.71 -48.34 -50.96
N SER A 336 -6.67 -49.17 -51.10
CA SER A 336 -6.80 -50.55 -51.56
C SER A 336 -7.50 -51.43 -50.52
N ARG A 337 -7.21 -51.27 -49.22
CA ARG A 337 -7.90 -51.97 -48.14
C ARG A 337 -9.36 -51.56 -48.01
N ARG A 338 -9.67 -50.26 -48.03
CA ARG A 338 -11.06 -49.78 -48.06
C ARG A 338 -11.78 -50.26 -49.31
N ALA A 339 -11.08 -50.30 -50.45
CA ALA A 339 -11.64 -50.87 -51.66
C ALA A 339 -11.92 -52.37 -51.51
N ALA A 340 -11.05 -53.13 -50.83
CA ALA A 340 -11.26 -54.53 -50.51
C ALA A 340 -12.39 -54.74 -49.50
N GLU A 341 -12.43 -54.00 -48.39
CA GLU A 341 -13.51 -54.06 -47.41
C GLU A 341 -14.87 -53.70 -48.02
N GLN A 342 -14.90 -52.67 -48.89
CA GLN A 342 -16.11 -52.33 -49.64
C GLN A 342 -16.45 -53.44 -50.64
N PHE A 343 -15.47 -54.03 -51.30
CA PHE A 343 -15.72 -55.15 -52.21
C PHE A 343 -16.31 -56.35 -51.45
N GLU A 344 -15.68 -56.77 -50.34
CA GLU A 344 -16.14 -57.85 -49.46
C GLU A 344 -17.53 -57.59 -48.87
N ALA A 345 -17.86 -56.34 -48.54
CA ALA A 345 -19.18 -55.99 -48.01
C ALA A 345 -20.32 -56.18 -49.04
N HIS A 346 -20.00 -56.14 -50.33
CA HIS A 346 -20.97 -56.26 -51.43
C HIS A 346 -20.87 -57.62 -52.15
N ASP A 347 -19.83 -58.41 -51.89
CA ASP A 347 -19.64 -59.80 -52.32
C ASP A 347 -20.36 -60.75 -51.35
N ARG A 348 -21.64 -61.00 -51.60
CA ARG A 348 -22.55 -61.72 -50.69
C ARG A 348 -22.32 -63.22 -50.71
N ASP A 349 -21.89 -63.77 -51.84
CA ASP A 349 -21.54 -65.19 -51.95
C ASP A 349 -20.06 -65.47 -51.62
N ALA A 350 -19.27 -64.42 -51.40
CA ALA A 350 -17.86 -64.46 -51.01
C ALA A 350 -17.01 -65.25 -52.02
N ASP A 351 -17.39 -65.23 -53.30
CA ASP A 351 -16.68 -65.94 -54.37
C ASP A 351 -15.47 -65.12 -54.91
N GLY A 352 -15.29 -63.90 -54.41
CA GLY A 352 -14.24 -62.97 -54.82
C GLY A 352 -14.55 -62.20 -56.10
N LEU A 353 -15.79 -62.28 -56.61
CA LEU A 353 -16.26 -61.70 -57.86
C LEU A 353 -17.63 -61.04 -57.67
N LEU A 354 -17.73 -59.73 -57.88
CA LEU A 354 -19.05 -59.09 -57.82
C LEU A 354 -19.91 -59.48 -59.03
N CYS A 355 -20.95 -60.27 -58.80
CA CYS A 355 -21.91 -60.68 -59.81
C CYS A 355 -22.83 -59.51 -60.21
N ARG A 356 -23.64 -59.69 -61.27
CA ARG A 356 -24.52 -58.62 -61.79
C ARG A 356 -25.46 -58.05 -60.73
N ALA A 357 -26.02 -58.91 -59.87
CA ALA A 357 -26.95 -58.50 -58.82
C ALA A 357 -26.25 -57.65 -57.74
N GLU A 358 -25.04 -58.02 -57.35
CA GLU A 358 -24.24 -57.31 -56.34
C GLU A 358 -23.75 -55.96 -56.85
N VAL A 359 -23.38 -55.85 -58.13
CA VAL A 359 -23.02 -54.56 -58.73
C VAL A 359 -24.21 -53.58 -58.76
N LEU A 360 -25.43 -54.08 -59.01
CA LEU A 360 -26.65 -53.26 -58.94
C LEU A 360 -26.91 -52.76 -57.51
N GLU A 361 -26.74 -53.64 -56.53
CA GLU A 361 -26.90 -53.28 -55.12
C GLU A 361 -25.83 -52.29 -54.67
N TYR A 362 -24.57 -52.54 -55.00
CA TYR A 362 -23.45 -51.64 -54.76
C TYR A 362 -23.74 -50.22 -55.28
N ALA A 363 -24.21 -50.11 -56.53
CA ALA A 363 -24.58 -48.82 -57.12
C ALA A 363 -25.73 -48.13 -56.36
N ARG A 364 -26.71 -48.92 -55.89
CA ARG A 364 -27.86 -48.43 -55.13
C ARG A 364 -27.48 -47.98 -53.72
N VAL A 365 -26.70 -48.77 -53.00
CA VAL A 365 -26.32 -48.53 -51.59
C VAL A 365 -25.31 -47.39 -51.49
N GLU A 366 -24.22 -47.45 -52.28
CA GLU A 366 -23.12 -46.48 -52.16
C GLU A 366 -23.42 -45.14 -52.83
N PHE A 367 -24.12 -45.17 -53.97
CA PHE A 367 -24.34 -43.97 -54.79
C PHE A 367 -25.81 -43.52 -54.87
N GLY A 368 -26.75 -44.25 -54.24
CA GLY A 368 -28.18 -43.98 -54.38
C GLY A 368 -28.65 -44.05 -55.83
N PHE A 369 -27.94 -44.81 -56.67
CA PHE A 369 -28.12 -44.82 -58.12
C PHE A 369 -28.64 -46.17 -58.59
N ALA A 370 -29.84 -46.17 -59.18
CA ALA A 370 -30.37 -47.33 -59.88
C ALA A 370 -29.68 -47.44 -61.25
N LEU A 371 -28.73 -48.36 -61.37
CA LEU A 371 -27.92 -48.55 -62.57
C LEU A 371 -28.76 -49.24 -63.67
N PRO A 372 -28.98 -48.62 -64.85
CA PRO A 372 -29.74 -49.22 -65.94
C PRO A 372 -29.09 -50.49 -66.49
N GLU A 373 -29.89 -51.47 -66.94
CA GLU A 373 -29.39 -52.75 -67.46
C GLU A 373 -28.44 -52.58 -68.64
N GLU A 374 -28.73 -51.68 -69.59
CA GLU A 374 -27.84 -51.37 -70.72
C GLU A 374 -26.43 -50.95 -70.26
N ASN A 375 -26.38 -50.11 -69.22
CA ASN A 375 -25.12 -49.63 -68.67
C ASN A 375 -24.42 -50.74 -67.87
N LEU A 376 -25.17 -51.56 -67.15
CA LEU A 376 -24.64 -52.74 -66.46
C LEU A 376 -24.00 -53.71 -67.45
N GLU A 377 -24.65 -54.03 -68.57
CA GLU A 377 -24.11 -54.89 -69.61
C GLU A 377 -22.83 -54.31 -70.23
N ARG A 378 -22.83 -53.00 -70.52
CA ARG A 378 -21.63 -52.32 -71.02
C ARG A 378 -20.48 -52.36 -70.02
N ILE A 379 -20.75 -52.14 -68.73
CA ILE A 379 -19.77 -52.25 -67.65
C ILE A 379 -19.23 -53.68 -67.56
N PHE A 380 -20.10 -54.69 -67.61
CA PHE A 380 -19.70 -56.10 -67.57
C PHE A 380 -18.89 -56.50 -68.80
N HIS A 381 -19.29 -56.08 -70.00
CA HIS A 381 -18.53 -56.35 -71.22
C HIS A 381 -17.12 -55.74 -71.19
N GLN A 382 -16.95 -54.58 -70.53
CA GLN A 382 -15.66 -53.91 -70.40
C GLN A 382 -14.79 -54.47 -69.26
N LEU A 383 -15.41 -54.85 -68.14
CA LEU A 383 -14.69 -55.20 -66.91
C LEU A 383 -14.64 -56.69 -66.62
N VAL A 384 -15.44 -57.53 -67.26
CA VAL A 384 -15.47 -58.99 -67.03
C VAL A 384 -14.90 -59.68 -68.26
N ALA A 385 -13.97 -60.62 -68.05
CA ALA A 385 -13.41 -61.41 -69.15
C ALA A 385 -14.49 -62.31 -69.79
N PRO A 386 -14.44 -62.62 -71.09
CA PRO A 386 -15.42 -63.50 -71.73
C PRO A 386 -15.44 -64.87 -71.05
N GLY A 387 -16.58 -65.23 -70.47
CA GLY A 387 -16.79 -66.47 -69.70
C GLY A 387 -16.64 -66.34 -68.19
N ALA A 388 -16.18 -65.20 -67.66
CA ALA A 388 -16.17 -64.94 -66.21
C ALA A 388 -17.56 -64.46 -65.73
N LYS A 389 -17.90 -64.78 -64.47
CA LYS A 389 -19.24 -64.54 -63.90
C LYS A 389 -19.41 -63.16 -63.22
N GLY A 390 -18.31 -62.53 -62.79
CA GLY A 390 -18.35 -61.28 -62.02
C GLY A 390 -17.08 -60.43 -62.16
N VAL A 391 -17.08 -59.28 -61.48
CA VAL A 391 -15.98 -58.31 -61.48
C VAL A 391 -15.00 -58.62 -60.35
N GLU A 392 -13.74 -58.87 -60.69
CA GLU A 392 -12.66 -59.10 -59.72
C GLU A 392 -12.31 -57.84 -58.91
N LEU A 393 -11.81 -58.04 -57.68
CA LEU A 393 -11.33 -56.97 -56.80
C LEU A 393 -10.31 -56.04 -57.48
N ALA A 394 -9.41 -56.59 -58.29
CA ALA A 394 -8.41 -55.81 -59.04
C ALA A 394 -9.04 -54.78 -60.00
N ARG A 395 -10.26 -55.04 -60.48
CA ARG A 395 -11.01 -54.18 -61.40
C ARG A 395 -12.04 -53.30 -60.69
N PHE A 396 -12.16 -53.39 -59.37
CA PHE A 396 -13.16 -52.66 -58.59
C PHE A 396 -13.06 -51.13 -58.70
N GLN A 397 -11.84 -50.58 -58.81
CA GLN A 397 -11.67 -49.14 -59.06
C GLN A 397 -12.18 -48.73 -60.45
N ARG A 398 -12.02 -49.60 -61.46
CA ARG A 398 -12.58 -49.36 -62.80
C ARG A 398 -14.10 -49.46 -62.77
N LEU A 399 -14.65 -50.37 -61.95
CA LEU A 399 -16.10 -50.47 -61.71
C LEU A 399 -16.64 -49.18 -61.12
N LYS A 400 -16.00 -48.62 -60.08
CA LYS A 400 -16.35 -47.31 -59.51
C LYS A 400 -16.41 -46.21 -60.56
N THR A 401 -15.38 -46.10 -61.39
CA THR A 401 -15.31 -45.12 -62.47
C THR A 401 -16.44 -45.35 -63.49
N ALA A 402 -16.69 -46.60 -63.88
CA ALA A 402 -17.70 -46.94 -64.88
C ALA A 402 -19.13 -46.70 -64.36
N VAL A 403 -19.42 -46.96 -63.08
CA VAL A 403 -20.68 -46.59 -62.42
C VAL A 403 -20.82 -45.06 -62.35
N GLY A 404 -19.73 -44.34 -62.07
CA GLY A 404 -19.71 -42.87 -62.07
C GLY A 404 -20.01 -42.26 -63.45
N ILE A 405 -19.48 -42.87 -64.52
CA ILE A 405 -19.80 -42.52 -65.92
C ILE A 405 -21.26 -42.82 -66.20
N ALA A 406 -21.74 -44.02 -65.87
CA ALA A 406 -23.14 -44.42 -66.08
C ALA A 406 -24.13 -43.48 -65.36
N ARG A 407 -23.80 -43.02 -64.15
CA ARG A 407 -24.58 -42.01 -63.42
C ARG A 407 -24.61 -40.66 -64.12
N SER A 408 -23.48 -40.24 -64.67
CA SER A 408 -23.36 -38.97 -65.39
C SER A 408 -24.09 -39.02 -66.73
N GLU A 409 -24.05 -40.16 -67.41
CA GLU A 409 -24.81 -40.42 -68.63
C GLU A 409 -26.31 -40.52 -68.35
N ASP A 410 -26.74 -41.18 -67.28
CA ASP A 410 -28.16 -41.21 -66.86
C ASP A 410 -28.66 -39.78 -66.56
N ALA A 411 -27.89 -39.00 -65.80
CA ALA A 411 -28.17 -37.59 -65.60
C ALA A 411 -28.20 -36.79 -66.92
N GLY A 412 -27.33 -37.15 -67.88
CA GLY A 412 -27.29 -36.57 -69.22
C GLY A 412 -28.48 -36.97 -70.09
N ARG A 413 -28.93 -38.22 -70.03
CA ARG A 413 -30.13 -38.74 -70.70
C ARG A 413 -31.38 -38.09 -70.12
N LEU A 414 -31.47 -38.01 -68.79
CA LEU A 414 -32.48 -37.22 -68.09
C LEU A 414 -32.47 -35.77 -68.58
N ARG A 415 -31.31 -35.14 -68.77
CA ARG A 415 -31.18 -33.80 -69.38
C ARG A 415 -31.45 -33.74 -70.89
N ARG A 416 -31.81 -34.84 -71.55
CA ARG A 416 -32.18 -34.90 -72.99
C ARG A 416 -33.64 -35.32 -73.21
N LEU A 417 -34.29 -35.97 -72.24
CA LEU A 417 -35.72 -36.29 -72.29
C LEU A 417 -36.58 -35.02 -72.46
N PRO A 418 -37.78 -35.09 -73.04
CA PRO A 418 -38.72 -33.97 -73.05
C PRO A 418 -38.99 -33.49 -71.61
N GLU A 419 -39.20 -32.19 -71.45
CA GLU A 419 -39.24 -31.49 -70.16
C GLU A 419 -40.21 -32.12 -69.13
N GLU A 420 -41.32 -32.70 -69.62
CA GLU A 420 -42.35 -33.37 -68.84
C GLU A 420 -41.84 -34.64 -68.12
N GLU A 421 -41.00 -35.45 -68.78
CA GLU A 421 -40.42 -36.66 -68.18
C GLU A 421 -39.24 -36.34 -67.26
N ARG A 422 -38.51 -35.25 -67.54
CA ARG A 422 -37.48 -34.73 -66.62
C ARG A 422 -38.09 -34.32 -65.30
N GLU A 423 -39.24 -33.66 -65.36
CA GLU A 423 -39.97 -33.22 -64.18
C GLU A 423 -40.36 -34.41 -63.31
N GLN A 424 -40.91 -35.49 -63.87
CA GLN A 424 -41.34 -36.66 -63.08
C GLN A 424 -40.17 -37.37 -62.40
N ALA A 425 -39.05 -37.56 -63.10
CA ALA A 425 -37.86 -38.20 -62.54
C ALA A 425 -37.12 -37.32 -61.52
N GLN A 426 -37.09 -36.01 -61.73
CA GLN A 426 -36.56 -35.05 -60.74
C GLN A 426 -37.48 -34.93 -59.52
N LYS A 427 -38.81 -34.99 -59.70
CA LYS A 427 -39.80 -35.00 -58.61
C LYS A 427 -39.59 -36.20 -57.67
N GLY A 428 -39.30 -37.40 -58.21
CA GLY A 428 -39.03 -38.59 -57.40
C GLY A 428 -37.79 -38.45 -56.50
N ARG A 429 -36.63 -38.06 -57.06
CA ARG A 429 -35.38 -37.85 -56.30
C ARG A 429 -35.43 -36.61 -55.41
N GLY A 430 -36.17 -35.58 -55.84
CA GLY A 430 -36.50 -34.41 -55.04
C GLY A 430 -37.25 -34.79 -53.77
N SER A 431 -38.28 -35.64 -53.88
CA SER A 431 -39.14 -36.02 -52.74
C SER A 431 -38.37 -36.67 -51.59
N VAL A 432 -37.40 -37.55 -51.86
CA VAL A 432 -36.60 -38.22 -50.82
C VAL A 432 -35.65 -37.24 -50.14
N ARG A 433 -35.01 -36.36 -50.92
CA ARG A 433 -34.14 -35.32 -50.38
C ARG A 433 -34.94 -34.29 -49.57
N GLU A 434 -36.12 -33.92 -50.04
CA GLU A 434 -37.04 -33.05 -49.34
C GLU A 434 -37.52 -33.67 -48.04
N ALA A 435 -37.89 -34.96 -48.02
CA ALA A 435 -38.28 -35.65 -46.79
C ALA A 435 -37.17 -35.62 -45.72
N LEU A 436 -35.92 -35.90 -46.09
CA LEU A 436 -34.78 -35.81 -45.18
C LEU A 436 -34.48 -34.38 -44.71
N LEU A 437 -34.68 -33.38 -45.58
CA LEU A 437 -34.53 -31.97 -45.21
C LEU A 437 -35.66 -31.51 -44.29
N VAL A 438 -36.90 -32.00 -44.49
CA VAL A 438 -38.04 -31.73 -43.63
C VAL A 438 -37.84 -32.31 -42.24
N ASP A 439 -37.38 -33.55 -42.13
CA ASP A 439 -37.10 -34.21 -40.84
C ASP A 439 -35.95 -33.52 -40.07
N LYS A 440 -34.85 -33.18 -40.77
CA LYS A 440 -33.76 -32.38 -40.19
C LYS A 440 -34.20 -30.96 -39.81
N LYS A 441 -35.09 -30.36 -40.59
CA LYS A 441 -35.66 -29.04 -40.29
C LYS A 441 -36.51 -29.13 -39.02
N GLN A 442 -37.40 -30.12 -38.92
CA GLN A 442 -38.25 -30.33 -37.76
C GLN A 442 -37.42 -30.52 -36.48
N SER A 443 -36.45 -31.43 -36.49
CA SER A 443 -35.57 -31.66 -35.34
C SER A 443 -34.78 -30.41 -34.92
N LEU A 444 -34.26 -29.62 -35.88
CA LEU A 444 -33.58 -28.36 -35.55
C LEU A 444 -34.53 -27.28 -35.06
N THR A 445 -35.75 -27.20 -35.61
CA THR A 445 -36.79 -26.27 -35.15
C THR A 445 -37.22 -26.61 -33.71
N GLU A 446 -37.43 -27.89 -33.40
CA GLU A 446 -37.75 -28.33 -32.04
C GLU A 446 -36.63 -27.98 -31.04
N LEU A 447 -35.38 -28.26 -31.41
CA LEU A 447 -34.22 -27.89 -30.58
C LEU A 447 -34.07 -26.37 -30.41
N LEU A 448 -34.31 -25.60 -31.47
CA LEU A 448 -34.32 -24.13 -31.44
C LEU A 448 -35.49 -23.57 -30.63
N GLY A 449 -36.62 -24.26 -30.55
CA GLY A 449 -37.76 -23.87 -29.72
C GLY A 449 -37.55 -24.19 -28.23
N ALA A 450 -36.93 -25.33 -27.90
CA ALA A 450 -36.70 -25.75 -26.53
C ALA A 450 -35.59 -24.97 -25.82
N LEU A 451 -34.52 -24.59 -26.53
CA LEU A 451 -33.36 -23.91 -25.93
C LEU A 451 -33.65 -22.53 -25.33
N PRO A 452 -34.40 -21.63 -25.98
CA PRO A 452 -34.75 -20.33 -25.40
C PRO A 452 -35.51 -20.47 -24.07
N ALA A 453 -36.40 -21.45 -23.94
CA ALA A 453 -37.12 -21.69 -22.69
C ALA A 453 -36.18 -22.15 -21.56
N ALA A 454 -35.28 -23.10 -21.86
CA ALA A 454 -34.27 -23.54 -20.90
C ALA A 454 -33.30 -22.41 -20.52
N LEU A 455 -32.97 -21.53 -21.47
CA LEU A 455 -32.10 -20.39 -21.23
C LEU A 455 -32.78 -19.33 -20.36
N ARG A 456 -34.07 -19.03 -20.57
CA ARG A 456 -34.84 -18.13 -19.68
C ARG A 456 -34.95 -18.68 -18.26
N ALA A 457 -35.14 -19.99 -18.11
CA ALA A 457 -35.14 -20.63 -16.79
C ALA A 457 -33.77 -20.47 -16.10
N LEU A 458 -32.68 -20.61 -16.84
CA LEU A 458 -31.34 -20.37 -16.33
C LEU A 458 -31.09 -18.88 -16.01
N GLU A 459 -31.56 -17.95 -16.85
CA GLU A 459 -31.49 -16.50 -16.60
C GLU A 459 -32.14 -16.13 -15.27
N GLY A 460 -33.30 -16.71 -14.93
CA GLY A 460 -33.93 -16.53 -13.61
C GLY A 460 -33.06 -17.03 -12.45
N LYS A 461 -32.33 -18.15 -12.62
CA LYS A 461 -31.35 -18.62 -11.63
C LYS A 461 -30.15 -17.68 -11.52
N VAL A 462 -29.66 -17.16 -12.66
CA VAL A 462 -28.57 -16.17 -12.70
C VAL A 462 -28.98 -14.89 -11.97
N GLU A 463 -30.20 -14.40 -12.15
CA GLU A 463 -30.72 -13.23 -11.43
C GLU A 463 -30.85 -13.45 -9.93
N ALA A 464 -31.28 -14.64 -9.49
CA ALA A 464 -31.30 -14.99 -8.07
C ALA A 464 -29.88 -15.04 -7.48
N LEU A 465 -28.91 -15.57 -8.24
CA LEU A 465 -27.50 -15.58 -7.88
C LEU A 465 -26.89 -14.18 -7.82
N GLU A 466 -27.21 -13.30 -8.77
CA GLU A 466 -26.77 -11.91 -8.76
C GLU A 466 -27.31 -11.15 -7.57
N ARG A 467 -28.60 -11.31 -7.23
CA ARG A 467 -29.16 -10.74 -6.00
C ARG A 467 -28.43 -11.24 -4.75
N SER A 468 -28.08 -12.53 -4.72
CA SER A 468 -27.33 -13.12 -3.61
C SER A 468 -25.89 -12.58 -3.55
N ALA A 469 -25.22 -12.47 -4.69
CA ALA A 469 -23.90 -11.85 -4.81
C ALA A 469 -23.90 -10.36 -4.40
N SER A 470 -24.93 -9.60 -4.79
CA SER A 470 -25.09 -8.21 -4.37
C SER A 470 -25.34 -8.07 -2.87
N ARG A 471 -26.02 -9.04 -2.22
CA ARG A 471 -26.12 -9.07 -0.74
C ARG A 471 -24.76 -9.34 -0.08
N LEU A 472 -23.96 -10.21 -0.68
CA LEU A 472 -22.60 -10.51 -0.20
C LEU A 472 -21.65 -9.30 -0.29
N THR A 473 -21.78 -8.45 -1.31
CA THR A 473 -20.88 -7.29 -1.52
C THR A 473 -21.45 -5.95 -1.02
N GLY A 474 -22.77 -5.77 -1.03
CA GLY A 474 -23.43 -4.49 -0.73
C GLY A 474 -23.76 -4.27 0.75
N ALA A 475 -23.61 -5.28 1.60
CA ALA A 475 -23.90 -5.14 3.02
C ALA A 475 -22.67 -4.63 3.79
N ALA A 476 -22.57 -3.30 3.93
CA ALA A 476 -21.70 -2.66 4.92
C ALA A 476 -22.19 -2.86 6.38
N ALA A 477 -23.35 -3.49 6.57
CA ALA A 477 -23.89 -3.84 7.89
C ALA A 477 -23.04 -4.93 8.57
N PRO A 478 -22.99 -4.96 9.91
CA PRO A 478 -22.30 -5.99 10.67
C PRO A 478 -23.05 -7.32 10.55
N ARG A 479 -22.87 -8.02 9.42
CA ARG A 479 -23.24 -9.42 9.30
C ARG A 479 -22.23 -10.27 10.07
N GLY A 480 -22.76 -11.24 10.81
CA GLY A 480 -21.96 -12.23 11.50
C GLY A 480 -21.04 -12.96 10.52
N LEU A 481 -19.81 -13.23 10.94
CA LEU A 481 -18.83 -13.94 10.10
C LEU A 481 -19.35 -15.30 9.62
N LYS A 482 -20.05 -16.02 10.50
CA LYS A 482 -20.66 -17.32 10.22
C LYS A 482 -21.71 -17.24 9.12
N ASP A 483 -22.57 -16.23 9.17
CA ASP A 483 -23.63 -16.01 8.17
C ASP A 483 -23.04 -15.63 6.82
N LEU A 484 -21.98 -14.80 6.82
CA LEU A 484 -21.30 -14.39 5.59
C LEU A 484 -20.65 -15.60 4.89
N LEU A 485 -19.97 -16.47 5.65
CA LEU A 485 -19.39 -17.70 5.11
C LEU A 485 -20.45 -18.69 4.64
N ALA A 486 -21.54 -18.86 5.40
CA ALA A 486 -22.65 -19.74 5.02
C ALA A 486 -23.34 -19.26 3.74
N GLU A 487 -23.65 -17.96 3.63
CA GLU A 487 -24.28 -17.40 2.42
C GLU A 487 -23.32 -17.46 1.21
N ALA A 488 -22.02 -17.19 1.41
CA ALA A 488 -21.02 -17.34 0.35
C ALA A 488 -20.80 -18.81 -0.06
N GLY A 489 -20.94 -19.75 0.87
CA GLY A 489 -20.94 -21.19 0.62
C GLY A 489 -22.13 -21.62 -0.24
N ALA A 490 -23.35 -21.27 0.20
CA ALA A 490 -24.59 -21.59 -0.49
C ALA A 490 -24.64 -20.96 -1.90
N THR A 491 -24.27 -19.69 -2.02
CA THR A 491 -24.20 -18.98 -3.30
C THR A 491 -23.15 -19.61 -4.22
N GLY A 492 -22.01 -20.04 -3.65
CA GLY A 492 -20.96 -20.76 -4.39
C GLY A 492 -21.45 -22.10 -4.94
N ALA A 493 -22.16 -22.90 -4.16
CA ALA A 493 -22.73 -24.17 -4.61
C ALA A 493 -23.77 -23.95 -5.73
N ALA A 494 -24.69 -23.01 -5.55
CA ALA A 494 -25.69 -22.69 -6.58
C ALA A 494 -25.06 -22.15 -7.87
N LEU A 495 -23.98 -21.37 -7.77
CA LEU A 495 -23.17 -20.91 -8.91
C LEU A 495 -22.55 -22.10 -9.67
N THR A 496 -22.01 -23.11 -8.98
CA THR A 496 -21.44 -24.29 -9.66
C THR A 496 -22.50 -25.08 -10.43
N ALA A 497 -23.69 -25.26 -9.86
CA ALA A 497 -24.82 -25.90 -10.54
C ALA A 497 -25.26 -25.12 -11.79
N ALA A 498 -25.42 -23.79 -11.68
CA ALA A 498 -25.79 -22.94 -12.81
C ALA A 498 -24.75 -22.97 -13.95
N ARG A 499 -23.45 -23.06 -13.63
CA ARG A 499 -22.38 -23.20 -14.63
C ARG A 499 -22.43 -24.54 -15.36
N ALA A 500 -22.78 -25.62 -14.68
CA ALA A 500 -22.95 -26.93 -15.30
C ALA A 500 -24.10 -26.90 -16.32
N GLU A 501 -25.27 -26.37 -15.93
CA GLU A 501 -26.42 -26.19 -16.82
C GLU A 501 -26.11 -25.31 -18.04
N LEU A 502 -25.40 -24.19 -17.83
CA LEU A 502 -24.96 -23.32 -18.93
C LEU A 502 -24.02 -24.05 -19.90
N GLY A 503 -23.16 -24.92 -19.38
CA GLY A 503 -22.26 -25.77 -20.17
C GLY A 503 -23.02 -26.72 -21.10
N ASP A 504 -24.11 -27.32 -20.62
CA ASP A 504 -25.01 -28.15 -21.43
C ASP A 504 -25.71 -27.35 -22.53
N LEU A 505 -26.29 -26.19 -22.19
CA LEU A 505 -26.93 -25.32 -23.16
C LEU A 505 -25.94 -24.87 -24.25
N ARG A 506 -24.69 -24.55 -23.87
CA ARG A 506 -23.63 -24.19 -24.82
C ARG A 506 -23.23 -25.34 -25.74
N ARG A 507 -23.23 -26.59 -25.25
CA ARG A 507 -23.01 -27.78 -26.09
C ARG A 507 -24.14 -27.95 -27.12
N ARG A 508 -25.40 -27.83 -26.68
CA ARG A 508 -26.59 -27.94 -27.54
C ARG A 508 -26.63 -26.83 -28.60
N ALA A 509 -26.40 -25.58 -28.22
CA ALA A 509 -26.35 -24.44 -29.14
C ALA A 509 -25.24 -24.61 -30.22
N ARG A 510 -24.07 -25.15 -29.85
CA ARG A 510 -23.01 -25.49 -30.82
C ARG A 510 -23.39 -26.68 -31.71
N GLY A 511 -24.17 -27.63 -31.21
CA GLY A 511 -24.75 -28.72 -32.00
C GLY A 511 -25.64 -28.19 -33.13
N ILE A 512 -26.56 -27.28 -32.80
CA ILE A 512 -27.45 -26.63 -33.79
C ILE A 512 -26.64 -25.87 -34.83
N ARG A 513 -25.69 -25.03 -34.41
CA ARG A 513 -24.83 -24.29 -35.35
C ARG A 513 -24.10 -25.20 -36.33
N ARG A 514 -23.60 -26.35 -35.86
CA ARG A 514 -22.96 -27.35 -36.73
C ARG A 514 -23.96 -28.03 -37.67
N GLY A 515 -25.15 -28.38 -37.18
CA GLY A 515 -26.22 -28.94 -38.01
C GLY A 515 -26.67 -27.99 -39.14
N LEU A 516 -26.69 -26.69 -38.87
CA LEU A 516 -27.07 -25.67 -39.86
C LEU A 516 -26.05 -25.53 -41.02
N LEU A 517 -24.76 -25.80 -40.82
CA LEU A 517 -23.74 -25.65 -41.88
C LEU A 517 -24.00 -26.52 -43.12
N GLY A 518 -24.79 -27.60 -43.00
CA GLY A 518 -25.11 -28.52 -44.10
C GLY A 518 -26.46 -28.28 -44.80
N LEU A 519 -27.24 -27.26 -44.41
CA LEU A 519 -28.66 -27.13 -44.79
C LEU A 519 -29.00 -25.95 -45.74
N GLY A 520 -27.99 -25.31 -46.35
CA GLY A 520 -28.19 -24.32 -47.41
C GLY A 520 -29.10 -23.15 -47.00
N GLU A 521 -30.17 -22.89 -47.77
CA GLU A 521 -31.11 -21.78 -47.53
C GLU A 521 -31.79 -21.83 -46.14
N LEU A 522 -32.02 -23.02 -45.59
CA LEU A 522 -32.57 -23.17 -44.25
C LEU A 522 -31.58 -22.65 -43.19
N ALA A 523 -30.28 -22.78 -43.45
CA ALA A 523 -29.24 -22.25 -42.58
C ALA A 523 -29.34 -20.72 -42.49
N GLU A 524 -29.57 -20.03 -43.60
CA GLU A 524 -29.71 -18.57 -43.63
C GLU A 524 -30.91 -18.09 -42.80
N ARG A 525 -32.04 -18.82 -42.86
CA ARG A 525 -33.24 -18.48 -42.08
C ARG A 525 -33.05 -18.68 -40.57
N MET A 526 -32.33 -19.72 -40.15
CA MET A 526 -32.17 -20.08 -38.73
C MET A 526 -30.89 -19.53 -38.09
N ARG A 527 -29.97 -18.98 -38.89
CA ARG A 527 -28.71 -18.39 -38.39
C ARG A 527 -28.94 -17.23 -37.41
N PRO A 528 -29.91 -16.30 -37.61
CA PRO A 528 -30.18 -15.24 -36.65
C PRO A 528 -30.55 -15.77 -35.25
N ASP A 529 -31.39 -16.81 -35.19
CA ASP A 529 -31.83 -17.42 -33.93
C ASP A 529 -30.68 -18.16 -33.22
N ALA A 530 -29.91 -18.94 -33.98
CA ALA A 530 -28.71 -19.60 -33.44
C ALA A 530 -27.63 -18.60 -33.00
N ALA A 531 -27.57 -17.42 -33.63
CA ALA A 531 -26.71 -16.32 -33.21
C ALA A 531 -27.22 -15.68 -31.92
N ALA A 532 -28.53 -15.40 -31.83
CA ALA A 532 -29.18 -14.87 -30.64
C ALA A 532 -28.99 -15.78 -29.41
N LEU A 533 -29.20 -17.09 -29.57
CA LEU A 533 -28.93 -18.07 -28.51
C LEU A 533 -27.49 -18.01 -28.00
N GLY A 534 -26.51 -17.89 -28.91
CA GLY A 534 -25.11 -17.77 -28.48
C GLY A 534 -24.85 -16.50 -27.69
N ARG A 535 -25.39 -15.36 -28.14
CA ARG A 535 -25.26 -14.09 -27.40
C ARG A 535 -25.86 -14.18 -26.00
N SER A 536 -27.03 -14.82 -25.84
CA SER A 536 -27.65 -15.01 -24.53
C SER A 536 -26.86 -15.96 -23.62
N VAL A 537 -26.29 -17.05 -24.16
CA VAL A 537 -25.38 -17.95 -23.42
C VAL A 537 -24.11 -17.21 -22.96
N ASP A 538 -23.53 -16.38 -23.83
CA ASP A 538 -22.35 -15.58 -23.49
C ASP A 538 -22.67 -14.49 -22.44
N GLY A 539 -23.87 -13.91 -22.53
CA GLY A 539 -24.41 -12.98 -21.52
C GLY A 539 -24.54 -13.63 -20.14
N CYS A 540 -25.16 -14.80 -20.05
CA CYS A 540 -25.23 -15.59 -18.81
C CYS A 540 -23.84 -15.95 -18.27
N THR A 541 -22.90 -16.30 -19.16
CA THR A 541 -21.51 -16.62 -18.76
C THR A 541 -20.85 -15.43 -18.06
N SER A 542 -20.98 -14.24 -18.64
CA SER A 542 -20.38 -13.00 -18.12
C SER A 542 -20.99 -12.62 -16.77
N ARG A 543 -22.30 -12.80 -16.61
CA ARG A 543 -23.04 -12.58 -15.35
C ARG A 543 -22.60 -13.54 -14.25
N LEU A 544 -22.52 -14.85 -14.54
CA LEU A 544 -22.02 -15.85 -13.60
C LEU A 544 -20.54 -15.65 -13.22
N GLN A 545 -19.73 -15.04 -14.09
CA GLN A 545 -18.36 -14.65 -13.73
C GLN A 545 -18.33 -13.52 -12.70
N LYS A 546 -19.21 -12.51 -12.84
CA LYS A 546 -19.36 -11.44 -11.84
C LYS A 546 -19.80 -11.98 -10.48
N VAL A 547 -20.80 -12.87 -10.47
CA VAL A 547 -21.24 -13.59 -9.25
C VAL A 547 -20.07 -14.34 -8.59
N ALA A 548 -19.25 -15.02 -9.38
CA ALA A 548 -18.10 -15.75 -8.85
C ALA A 548 -17.07 -14.82 -8.19
N ALA A 549 -16.76 -13.68 -8.82
CA ALA A 549 -15.87 -12.69 -8.25
C ALA A 549 -16.41 -12.14 -6.91
N ALA A 550 -17.72 -11.87 -6.84
CA ALA A 550 -18.38 -11.44 -5.61
C ALA A 550 -18.31 -12.50 -4.50
N VAL A 551 -18.56 -13.78 -4.81
CA VAL A 551 -18.43 -14.88 -3.83
C VAL A 551 -17.00 -15.01 -3.32
N THR A 552 -15.99 -14.90 -4.19
CA THR A 552 -14.57 -14.94 -3.79
C THR A 552 -14.22 -13.76 -2.91
N SER A 553 -14.64 -12.54 -3.28
CA SER A 553 -14.41 -11.33 -2.49
C SER A 553 -15.07 -11.42 -1.11
N ALA A 554 -16.30 -11.94 -1.04
CA ALA A 554 -17.00 -12.15 0.23
C ALA A 554 -16.28 -13.16 1.15
N ARG A 555 -15.73 -14.24 0.59
CA ARG A 555 -14.90 -15.19 1.34
C ARG A 555 -13.60 -14.55 1.85
N GLN A 556 -12.94 -13.74 1.02
CA GLN A 556 -11.73 -13.01 1.44
C GLN A 556 -12.04 -12.00 2.55
N LEU A 557 -13.14 -11.26 2.43
CA LEU A 557 -13.60 -10.33 3.47
C LEU A 557 -13.92 -11.07 4.77
N ALA A 558 -14.60 -12.22 4.68
CA ALA A 558 -14.87 -13.07 5.83
C ALA A 558 -13.56 -13.52 6.51
N LEU A 559 -12.60 -14.02 5.75
CA LEU A 559 -11.29 -14.40 6.28
C LEU A 559 -10.55 -13.22 6.91
N GLY A 560 -10.60 -12.04 6.30
CA GLY A 560 -10.03 -10.81 6.86
C GLY A 560 -10.65 -10.46 8.21
N LYS A 561 -11.98 -10.44 8.31
CA LYS A 561 -12.70 -10.20 9.58
C LYS A 561 -12.38 -11.26 10.63
N ALA A 562 -12.27 -12.53 10.23
CA ALA A 562 -11.89 -13.60 11.13
C ALA A 562 -10.48 -13.40 11.70
N PHE A 563 -9.54 -12.99 10.84
CA PHE A 563 -8.18 -12.69 11.23
C PHE A 563 -8.09 -11.48 12.15
N GLU A 564 -8.78 -10.38 11.84
CA GLU A 564 -8.86 -9.20 12.70
C GLU A 564 -9.36 -9.55 14.11
N ARG A 565 -10.37 -10.42 14.22
CA ARG A 565 -10.88 -10.89 15.51
C ARG A 565 -9.89 -11.76 16.25
N TYR A 566 -9.26 -12.69 15.55
CA TYR A 566 -8.21 -13.51 16.12
C TYR A 566 -7.07 -12.65 16.67
N GLU A 567 -6.61 -11.64 15.91
CA GLU A 567 -5.57 -10.72 16.36
C GLU A 567 -6.01 -9.86 17.55
N ASN A 568 -7.25 -9.35 17.55
CA ASN A 568 -7.77 -8.60 18.70
C ASN A 568 -7.82 -9.47 19.96
N LEU A 569 -8.29 -10.72 19.84
CA LEU A 569 -8.34 -11.68 20.94
C LEU A 569 -6.92 -12.01 21.42
N ARG A 570 -5.99 -12.23 20.49
CA ARG A 570 -4.58 -12.49 20.77
C ARG A 570 -3.93 -11.33 21.50
N LEU A 571 -4.15 -10.10 21.07
CA LEU A 571 -3.64 -8.88 21.70
C LEU A 571 -4.23 -8.67 23.10
N GLU A 572 -5.52 -8.95 23.29
CA GLU A 572 -6.16 -8.90 24.61
C GLU A 572 -5.49 -9.88 25.58
N VAL A 573 -5.34 -11.15 25.18
CA VAL A 573 -4.69 -12.18 26.00
C VAL A 573 -3.22 -11.86 26.26
N ALA A 574 -2.48 -11.42 25.24
CA ALA A 574 -1.08 -11.03 25.39
C ALA A 574 -0.92 -9.83 26.34
N GLY A 575 -1.82 -8.83 26.24
CA GLY A 575 -1.85 -7.67 27.14
C GLY A 575 -2.09 -8.05 28.59
N LYS A 576 -3.04 -8.98 28.84
CA LYS A 576 -3.32 -9.51 30.18
C LYS A 576 -2.13 -10.28 30.74
N LEU A 577 -1.55 -11.20 29.96
CA LEU A 577 -0.37 -11.97 30.38
C LEU A 577 0.82 -11.07 30.70
N ARG A 578 1.04 -10.04 29.89
CA ARG A 578 2.08 -9.03 30.11
C ARG A 578 1.85 -8.25 31.40
N ALA A 579 0.63 -7.79 31.65
CA ALA A 579 0.31 -7.09 32.89
C ALA A 579 0.54 -8.00 34.13
N CYS A 580 0.20 -9.28 34.06
CA CYS A 580 0.43 -10.23 35.17
C CYS A 580 1.93 -10.42 35.45
N ILE A 581 2.78 -10.58 34.44
CA ILE A 581 4.23 -10.77 34.65
C ILE A 581 4.92 -9.49 35.15
N GLU A 582 4.49 -8.33 34.66
CA GLU A 582 5.01 -7.03 35.13
C GLU A 582 4.61 -6.79 36.60
N ALA A 583 3.41 -7.20 37.02
CA ALA A 583 2.99 -7.15 38.43
C ALA A 583 3.83 -8.06 39.35
N LEU A 584 4.40 -9.14 38.82
CA LEU A 584 5.35 -10.01 39.52
C LEU A 584 6.80 -9.48 39.52
N GLY A 585 7.07 -8.35 38.87
CA GLY A 585 8.42 -7.80 38.70
C GLY A 585 9.25 -8.49 37.62
N GLY A 586 8.66 -9.36 36.80
CA GLY A 586 9.32 -9.99 35.66
C GLY A 586 9.25 -9.14 34.39
N LYS A 587 10.05 -9.49 33.37
CA LYS A 587 9.96 -8.85 32.05
C LYS A 587 9.12 -9.71 31.11
N ALA A 588 8.50 -9.09 30.09
CA ALA A 588 7.71 -9.82 29.08
C ALA A 588 8.49 -10.93 28.35
N VAL A 589 9.82 -10.79 28.23
CA VAL A 589 10.71 -11.82 27.64
C VAL A 589 10.80 -13.09 28.48
N ASP A 590 10.53 -13.01 29.78
CA ASP A 590 10.60 -14.13 30.71
C ASP A 590 9.27 -14.90 30.77
N LEU A 591 8.20 -14.36 30.17
CA LEU A 591 6.83 -14.90 30.25
C LEU A 591 6.78 -16.39 29.88
N PHE A 592 7.49 -16.80 28.82
CA PHE A 592 7.54 -18.20 28.41
C PHE A 592 8.17 -19.10 29.48
N GLN A 593 9.30 -18.69 30.06
CA GLN A 593 10.01 -19.46 31.09
C GLN A 593 9.21 -19.55 32.39
N VAL A 594 8.55 -18.45 32.77
CA VAL A 594 7.71 -18.41 33.97
C VAL A 594 6.47 -19.29 33.80
N ILE A 595 5.80 -19.26 32.64
CA ILE A 595 4.61 -20.10 32.39
C ILE A 595 5.00 -21.57 32.25
N SER A 596 6.09 -21.89 31.55
CA SER A 596 6.53 -23.29 31.36
C SER A 596 7.15 -23.90 32.62
N LYS A 597 7.40 -23.11 33.67
CA LYS A 597 8.11 -23.50 34.90
C LYS A 597 9.44 -24.22 34.60
N GLY A 598 10.07 -23.88 33.47
CA GLY A 598 11.32 -24.50 32.99
C GLY A 598 11.18 -25.95 32.48
N ALA A 599 9.96 -26.47 32.28
CA ALA A 599 9.70 -27.89 32.04
C ALA A 599 9.49 -28.30 30.57
N GLY A 600 9.53 -27.37 29.59
CA GLY A 600 9.33 -27.77 28.19
C GLY A 600 9.53 -26.70 27.10
N GLU A 601 9.63 -27.17 25.85
CA GLU A 601 9.74 -26.35 24.62
C GLU A 601 8.41 -25.77 24.14
N SER A 602 7.30 -26.08 24.81
CA SER A 602 5.97 -25.60 24.44
C SER A 602 5.17 -25.17 25.67
N VAL A 603 4.25 -24.25 25.46
CA VAL A 603 3.30 -23.76 26.46
C VAL A 603 1.90 -24.14 25.96
N THR A 604 1.18 -24.91 26.75
CA THR A 604 -0.19 -25.32 26.46
C THR A 604 -1.22 -24.33 27.01
N SER A 605 -2.46 -24.39 26.55
CA SER A 605 -3.55 -23.59 27.14
C SER A 605 -3.74 -23.89 28.64
N ALA A 606 -3.43 -25.11 29.10
CA ALA A 606 -3.48 -25.48 30.51
C ALA A 606 -2.41 -24.73 31.33
N ASP A 607 -1.20 -24.59 30.80
CA ASP A 607 -0.11 -23.89 31.48
C ASP A 607 -0.43 -22.39 31.64
N VAL A 608 -0.94 -21.77 30.58
CA VAL A 608 -1.37 -20.36 30.63
C VAL A 608 -2.53 -20.17 31.60
N ARG A 609 -3.48 -21.11 31.66
CA ARG A 609 -4.58 -21.07 32.65
C ARG A 609 -4.07 -21.19 34.09
N ALA A 610 -3.15 -22.11 34.34
CA ALA A 610 -2.56 -22.28 35.66
C ALA A 610 -1.84 -21.00 36.10
N PHE A 611 -1.06 -20.39 35.20
CA PHE A 611 -0.38 -19.13 35.46
C PHE A 611 -1.34 -17.98 35.77
N LEU A 612 -2.41 -17.80 34.99
CA LEU A 612 -3.38 -16.74 35.23
C LEU A 612 -4.15 -16.93 36.55
N ALA A 613 -4.49 -18.19 36.90
CA ALA A 613 -5.16 -18.53 38.15
C ALA A 613 -4.27 -18.28 39.38
N GLU A 614 -2.99 -18.68 39.31
CA GLU A 614 -1.99 -18.47 40.36
C GLU A 614 -1.81 -16.97 40.68
N ASN A 615 -1.92 -16.12 39.65
CA ASN A 615 -1.72 -14.67 39.75
C ASN A 615 -2.99 -13.85 39.88
N ARG A 616 -4.15 -14.50 40.09
CA ARG A 616 -5.47 -13.85 40.23
C ARG A 616 -5.81 -12.89 39.07
N CYS A 617 -5.36 -13.23 37.86
CA CYS A 617 -5.67 -12.46 36.67
C CYS A 617 -6.98 -12.96 36.05
N GLU A 618 -7.99 -12.09 36.01
CA GLU A 618 -9.27 -12.37 35.38
C GLU A 618 -9.13 -12.33 33.86
N LEU A 619 -9.12 -13.52 33.25
CA LEU A 619 -9.27 -13.74 31.82
C LEU A 619 -10.32 -14.83 31.61
N GLU A 620 -11.26 -14.59 30.70
CA GLU A 620 -12.27 -15.58 30.33
C GLU A 620 -11.60 -16.83 29.72
N ARG A 621 -11.88 -18.00 30.29
CA ARG A 621 -11.28 -19.28 29.87
C ARG A 621 -11.55 -19.58 28.39
N GLU A 622 -12.72 -19.19 27.91
CA GLU A 622 -13.18 -19.41 26.53
C GLU A 622 -12.34 -18.64 25.52
N LYS A 623 -11.95 -17.40 25.83
CA LYS A 623 -11.09 -16.58 24.96
C LYS A 623 -9.73 -17.24 24.73
N LEU A 624 -9.15 -17.82 25.79
CA LEU A 624 -7.89 -18.53 25.70
C LEU A 624 -8.02 -19.78 24.82
N ASP A 625 -9.03 -20.61 25.10
CA ASP A 625 -9.25 -21.85 24.34
C ASP A 625 -9.52 -21.57 22.85
N ARG A 626 -10.20 -20.46 22.52
CA ARG A 626 -10.41 -20.02 21.13
C ARG A 626 -9.13 -19.65 20.40
N ILE A 627 -8.17 -18.98 21.05
CA ILE A 627 -6.88 -18.66 20.43
C ILE A 627 -6.12 -19.94 20.11
N PHE A 628 -6.02 -20.87 21.07
CA PHE A 628 -5.30 -22.11 20.89
C PHE A 628 -5.97 -23.05 19.86
N ALA A 629 -7.30 -23.08 19.81
CA ALA A 629 -8.05 -23.78 18.77
C ALA A 629 -7.86 -23.16 17.38
N ALA A 630 -7.74 -21.83 17.30
CA ALA A 630 -7.48 -21.14 16.04
C ALA A 630 -6.05 -21.39 15.52
N SER A 631 -5.05 -21.40 16.41
CA SER A 631 -3.66 -21.68 16.05
C SER A 631 -3.42 -23.11 15.51
N THR A 632 -4.31 -24.05 15.80
CA THR A 632 -4.25 -25.44 15.30
C THR A 632 -5.00 -25.66 13.98
N GLY A 633 -5.59 -24.62 13.39
CA GLY A 633 -6.19 -24.66 12.05
C GLY A 633 -7.65 -24.19 11.97
N GLY A 634 -8.22 -23.67 13.06
CA GLY A 634 -9.60 -23.18 13.13
C GLY A 634 -9.75 -21.69 12.76
N ILE A 635 -10.85 -21.35 12.09
CA ILE A 635 -11.32 -19.97 11.95
C ILE A 635 -12.21 -19.66 13.17
N ILE A 636 -11.93 -18.58 13.90
CA ILE A 636 -12.80 -18.13 15.01
C ILE A 636 -14.10 -17.57 14.42
N LEU A 637 -15.21 -18.28 14.57
CA LEU A 637 -16.53 -17.83 14.12
C LEU A 637 -17.24 -17.07 15.23
N GLU A 638 -18.05 -16.07 14.84
CA GLU A 638 -18.93 -15.35 15.75
C GLU A 638 -20.14 -16.21 16.11
N GLY A 639 -20.48 -16.28 17.40
CA GLY A 639 -21.70 -16.94 17.88
C GLY A 639 -21.50 -17.81 19.13
N ASP A 640 -20.27 -18.06 19.57
CA ASP A 640 -20.02 -18.86 20.77
C ASP A 640 -19.95 -18.02 22.06
N ASP A 641 -20.07 -16.68 21.97
CA ASP A 641 -20.05 -15.77 23.13
C ASP A 641 -21.42 -15.60 23.81
N GLU A 642 -22.51 -15.99 23.15
CA GLU A 642 -23.84 -16.03 23.78
C GLU A 642 -24.17 -17.46 24.18
N GLY A 643 -23.44 -17.97 25.17
CA GLY A 643 -23.97 -19.09 25.96
C GLY A 643 -25.29 -18.63 26.61
N PRO A 644 -26.40 -19.38 26.50
CA PRO A 644 -27.60 -19.05 27.24
C PRO A 644 -27.22 -19.03 28.72
N ALA A 645 -27.49 -17.91 29.40
CA ALA A 645 -27.37 -17.82 30.85
C ALA A 645 -28.01 -19.07 31.46
N ALA A 646 -27.20 -19.89 32.14
CA ALA A 646 -27.65 -21.14 32.72
C ALA A 646 -28.87 -20.85 33.61
N PRO A 647 -30.01 -21.53 33.43
CA PRO A 647 -31.10 -21.41 34.37
C PRO A 647 -30.62 -21.94 35.72
N ASP A 648 -30.78 -21.08 36.72
CA ASP A 648 -30.50 -21.35 38.13
C ASP A 648 -31.34 -22.56 38.60
N HIS A 649 -30.71 -23.73 38.62
CA HIS A 649 -31.34 -24.96 39.11
C HIS A 649 -31.08 -25.09 40.62
N GLY A 650 -31.99 -24.49 41.41
CA GLY A 650 -32.21 -24.87 42.79
C GLY A 650 -32.74 -26.31 42.92
N PRO A 651 -32.44 -27.04 44.01
CA PRO A 651 -32.77 -28.44 44.15
C PRO A 651 -34.21 -28.60 44.66
N ALA A 652 -35.11 -29.18 43.85
CA ALA A 652 -36.44 -29.57 44.32
C ALA A 652 -36.84 -30.96 43.81
N ALA A 653 -37.31 -31.75 44.78
CA ALA A 653 -37.56 -33.18 44.74
C ALA A 653 -38.81 -33.62 43.94
N LEU A 654 -38.72 -34.85 43.42
CA LEU A 654 -39.74 -35.92 43.41
C LEU A 654 -41.22 -35.56 43.10
N LYS A 655 -41.73 -36.01 41.93
CA LYS A 655 -42.74 -37.10 41.77
C LYS A 655 -43.21 -37.28 40.31
N PRO A 656 -43.53 -38.51 39.86
CA PRO A 656 -44.24 -38.79 38.59
C PRO A 656 -45.77 -38.87 38.82
N PRO A 657 -46.62 -38.71 37.78
CA PRO A 657 -47.14 -39.89 37.04
C PRO A 657 -47.37 -39.62 35.53
N GLY A 658 -47.31 -40.64 34.66
CA GLY A 658 -48.51 -41.32 34.09
C GLY A 658 -49.10 -40.47 32.94
N GLY A 659 -49.08 -40.85 31.66
CA GLY A 659 -49.60 -42.08 31.06
C GLY A 659 -50.82 -41.73 30.19
N GLN A 660 -51.00 -42.44 29.06
CA GLN A 660 -52.09 -42.38 28.05
C GLN A 660 -51.79 -41.48 26.83
N THR A 661 -51.51 -41.99 25.61
CA THR A 661 -52.21 -42.88 24.64
C THR A 661 -53.04 -42.13 23.60
N GLU A 662 -52.95 -42.65 22.37
CA GLU A 662 -53.82 -42.46 21.19
C GLU A 662 -53.50 -41.27 20.27
N ALA A 663 -53.57 -41.33 18.93
CA ALA A 663 -53.65 -42.40 17.93
C ALA A 663 -53.67 -41.73 16.52
N LYS A 664 -53.34 -42.52 15.47
CA LYS A 664 -53.67 -42.36 14.02
C LYS A 664 -52.88 -41.30 13.24
N GLY A 665 -52.12 -41.62 12.19
CA GLY A 665 -52.48 -42.29 10.91
C GLY A 665 -52.13 -41.24 9.82
N GLU A 666 -51.44 -41.49 8.72
CA GLU A 666 -51.59 -42.54 7.72
C GLU A 666 -50.25 -42.85 7.02
N GLU A 667 -50.07 -44.14 6.75
CA GLU A 667 -49.13 -44.71 5.77
C GLU A 667 -49.59 -44.40 4.34
N GLU A 668 -48.65 -44.09 3.45
CA GLU A 668 -48.74 -44.59 2.07
C GLU A 668 -47.36 -45.10 1.62
N ALA A 669 -47.34 -46.40 1.35
CA ALA A 669 -46.17 -47.19 0.98
C ALA A 669 -45.97 -47.18 -0.54
N THR A 670 -44.74 -46.94 -0.99
CA THR A 670 -44.25 -47.52 -2.25
C THR A 670 -42.94 -48.25 -1.97
N ARG A 671 -43.01 -49.58 -2.11
CA ARG A 671 -41.95 -50.54 -1.88
C ARG A 671 -41.56 -51.15 -3.23
N GLY A 672 -40.27 -51.15 -3.54
CA GLY A 672 -39.66 -51.87 -4.66
C GLY A 672 -38.32 -51.22 -5.00
N GLY A 673 -37.13 -51.76 -4.71
CA GLY A 673 -36.76 -53.11 -4.32
C GLY A 673 -35.96 -53.80 -5.44
N SER A 674 -34.65 -53.55 -5.49
CA SER A 674 -33.55 -54.42 -5.98
C SER A 674 -32.34 -53.53 -6.30
N GLY A 675 -31.13 -53.68 -5.77
CA GLY A 675 -30.45 -54.89 -5.34
C GLY A 675 -29.37 -55.25 -6.36
N ALA A 676 -28.18 -54.63 -6.27
CA ALA A 676 -26.96 -55.18 -6.86
C ALA A 676 -25.74 -54.67 -6.09
N ARG A 677 -24.93 -55.62 -5.65
CA ARG A 677 -23.82 -55.55 -4.70
C ARG A 677 -22.49 -55.59 -5.47
N ALA A 678 -21.52 -54.80 -4.98
CA ALA A 678 -20.07 -55.08 -4.89
C ALA A 678 -19.19 -55.03 -6.18
N PRO A 679 -17.84 -54.93 -6.05
CA PRO A 679 -17.03 -54.60 -4.87
C PRO A 679 -16.00 -53.46 -5.07
N GLU A 680 -15.55 -52.94 -3.93
CA GLU A 680 -14.28 -52.25 -3.72
C GLU A 680 -13.10 -53.15 -4.11
N ALA A 681 -12.08 -52.55 -4.72
CA ALA A 681 -10.75 -53.14 -4.83
C ALA A 681 -9.71 -52.07 -4.49
N GLU A 682 -9.07 -52.30 -3.35
CA GLU A 682 -7.78 -51.74 -2.97
C GLU A 682 -6.76 -51.86 -4.10
N ARG A 683 -5.92 -50.83 -4.28
CA ARG A 683 -4.53 -51.03 -4.67
C ARG A 683 -3.65 -49.97 -4.03
N ALA A 684 -2.95 -50.41 -3.00
CA ALA A 684 -1.69 -49.85 -2.55
C ALA A 684 -0.58 -50.30 -3.50
N GLU A 685 0.20 -49.34 -4.01
CA GLU A 685 1.61 -49.48 -4.44
C GLU A 685 2.21 -48.10 -4.11
N GLY A 686 3.24 -47.93 -3.29
CA GLY A 686 4.47 -48.70 -3.21
C GLY A 686 5.59 -47.75 -3.64
N GLY A 687 6.36 -47.23 -2.68
CA GLY A 687 7.51 -46.37 -2.94
C GLY A 687 8.78 -47.14 -3.27
N ALA A 688 9.68 -46.48 -4.01
CA ALA A 688 11.13 -46.66 -4.07
C ALA A 688 11.66 -45.41 -4.80
N VAL A 689 12.43 -44.51 -4.18
CA VAL A 689 13.89 -44.58 -3.93
C VAL A 689 14.67 -44.87 -5.21
N GLU A 690 15.35 -43.85 -5.75
CA GLU A 690 16.75 -43.98 -6.14
C GLU A 690 17.42 -42.60 -6.22
N GLU A 691 18.49 -42.48 -5.44
CA GLU A 691 19.57 -41.50 -5.57
C GLU A 691 20.44 -41.86 -6.79
N GLY A 692 20.99 -40.82 -7.42
CA GLY A 692 21.94 -40.88 -8.52
C GLY A 692 22.25 -39.49 -9.03
#